data_AF-A0A2N1PQG0-F1
#
_entry.id   AF-A0A2N1PQG0-F1
#
_cell.length_a   1.000
_cell.length_b   1.000
_cell.length_c   1.000
_cell.angle_alpha   90.00
_cell.angle_beta   90.00
_cell.angle_gamma   90.00
#
_symmetry.space_group_name_H-M   'P 1'
#
loop_
_entity.id
_entity.type
_entity.pdbx_description
1 polymer ?
#
loop_
_entity_poly.entity_id
_entity_poly.type
_entity_poly.pdbx_seq_one_letter_code
_entity_poly.pdbx_strand_id
1 'polypeptide(L)'
;MKAVRGRRNCTFASRIIVLTLILIALMGTWQTVEARTNNYIKTFRDYENLLLRRAVFQQYCANQESLAVLKEKINQLIKNKEYDTYSYLVESDENFRLKAEQIKQDFINNIGYHALGGRFQGVDNLQKYMEKAPNGAFMGDLLKSAYERLSFDAKSADSETSARITPTLNTLQKLLEHCGKLVTRQVPQTMVQKVLEWPFDKFWPWYEGGMKVGVSDQNQIGPAFQSSKLDLNRASLQQIKALPGFSEDMAKEVHGFIAARKGINSYKELMKPLFTSLSREYEPRDAALRTNAIIESLQLITYISDAALEKRKWTMMIFINADNDLEGAGIGDINEMEQVGSTDQVNIVVQIDRHKDTVKNGANHVYDVSNGNWTGARRYFIEKDNDPNSISSQVKGKLGETDAGTPESLKKFVDWSVNNYPAEHYYLIIWNHGGGLDGISWDDESGSHISAEALMDTVQGAAQLAGKKIDIVNFDACLMALVEIAWQIKGHADIMIASEEVEPGYGLPYTDILAYMVKNPSVDPDTLARHVVKVYTKSYVLGGSQAERRAQSVNYSAIRLDRMDSLNEAINGLADALMNNFGDYVKCLHENVGFKLRTYNNGQHDMIDLVQFLVSKCSNTEIRAAGRKVLKSIGYPVNQRNSLKAFEGPITIVAQKGSTVRWGVNGFDTPTNMDLPADTVLNGGFAETTITQVGEDGRYCMTFNSLPEDVHSIYYRILKPDGQRYGKVNVASRTEYFYTEEFPKASPVLAEAHTAGMEFSYGLAINYCNSDSYKKEYEKLEFTKVSKWDEFLRHTGAFRKTSDILVIPDCANDFRDDLHLKFYADLLKGRKYDVYDFRYYGPMSESVIESYANGTVIVFAGYNNDLGTLTDMFRRPDGTTYAEKRDFYSPEYLVRHIERGGNLILNGHDIEKDATLGPLFDSLGVSIAGELKEQDIVVTGVSADWGTAGISEKILNINNEYHPPYPAILTPMENTQILFTYPDGSCAATVRDNGKGKAVFMGFELESFEGSRSMGKTLRGLMKGMTTSN
;
A
#
# COMPACT_ATOMS: atom_id res chain seq x y z
N MET A 1 -5.44 48.63 20.55
CA MET A 1 -5.81 49.98 21.01
C MET A 1 -4.71 51.04 20.84
N LYS A 2 -3.45 50.79 21.20
CA LYS A 2 -2.35 51.77 20.98
C LYS A 2 -2.13 52.14 19.50
N ALA A 3 -2.38 51.23 18.55
CA ALA A 3 -2.23 51.49 17.11
C ALA A 3 -3.28 52.44 16.49
N VAL A 4 -4.45 52.64 17.13
CA VAL A 4 -5.55 53.45 16.57
C VAL A 4 -5.56 54.89 17.09
N ARG A 5 -4.84 55.19 18.19
CA ARG A 5 -4.75 56.55 18.75
C ARG A 5 -3.80 57.48 18.01
N GLY A 6 -2.94 56.97 17.11
CA GLY A 6 -1.85 57.74 16.50
C GLY A 6 -2.09 58.28 15.07
N ARG A 7 -3.17 57.92 14.38
CA ARG A 7 -3.39 58.34 12.97
C ARG A 7 -4.61 59.23 12.85
N ARG A 8 -4.39 60.50 12.46
CA ARG A 8 -5.43 61.55 12.33
C ARG A 8 -6.35 61.40 11.10
N ASN A 9 -6.16 60.41 10.23
CA ASN A 9 -6.92 60.26 8.97
C ASN A 9 -7.66 58.91 8.83
N CYS A 10 -8.37 58.46 9.86
CA CYS A 10 -9.34 57.35 9.69
C CYS A 10 -10.77 57.90 9.70
N THR A 11 -11.52 57.67 8.62
CA THR A 11 -12.91 58.13 8.47
C THR A 11 -13.83 57.45 9.49
N PHE A 12 -14.97 58.08 9.80
CA PHE A 12 -15.96 57.59 10.77
C PHE A 12 -16.42 56.15 10.47
N ALA A 13 -16.52 55.78 9.19
CA ALA A 13 -16.80 54.43 8.73
C ALA A 13 -15.75 53.40 9.17
N SER A 14 -14.45 53.73 9.12
CA SER A 14 -13.37 52.82 9.56
C SER A 14 -13.41 52.57 11.07
N ARG A 15 -13.86 53.55 11.87
CA ARG A 15 -14.02 53.39 13.33
C ARG A 15 -15.22 52.50 13.66
N ILE A 16 -16.32 52.62 12.91
CA ILE A 16 -17.49 51.75 13.05
C ILE A 16 -17.14 50.32 12.63
N ILE A 17 -16.45 50.11 11.50
CA ILE A 17 -16.06 48.76 11.05
C ILE A 17 -15.14 48.08 12.08
N VAL A 18 -14.19 48.81 12.68
CA VAL A 18 -13.33 48.24 13.74
C VAL A 18 -14.12 47.97 15.02
N LEU A 19 -15.05 48.84 15.43
CA LEU A 19 -15.93 48.60 16.58
C LEU A 19 -16.90 47.43 16.34
N THR A 20 -17.43 47.30 15.13
CA THR A 20 -18.31 46.21 14.70
C THR A 20 -17.55 44.90 14.57
N LEU A 21 -16.33 44.89 14.05
CA LEU A 21 -15.47 43.69 14.03
C LEU A 21 -15.02 43.29 15.44
N ILE A 22 -14.80 44.25 16.34
CA ILE A 22 -14.54 43.97 17.77
C ILE A 22 -15.81 43.43 18.44
N LEU A 23 -16.99 43.97 18.15
CA LEU A 23 -18.27 43.46 18.65
C LEU A 23 -18.59 42.06 18.09
N ILE A 24 -18.31 41.80 16.81
CA ILE A 24 -18.45 40.48 16.16
C ILE A 24 -17.42 39.49 16.73
N ALA A 25 -16.18 39.91 16.99
CA ALA A 25 -15.18 39.09 17.67
C ALA A 25 -15.56 38.83 19.15
N LEU A 26 -16.17 39.81 19.83
CA LEU A 26 -16.68 39.69 21.20
C LEU A 26 -17.97 38.84 21.28
N MET A 27 -18.82 38.85 20.26
CA MET A 27 -20.01 37.99 20.16
C MET A 27 -19.64 36.56 19.72
N GLY A 28 -18.67 36.42 18.81
CA GLY A 28 -18.13 35.13 18.37
C GLY A 28 -17.35 34.41 19.47
N THR A 29 -16.63 35.16 20.33
CA THR A 29 -16.03 34.61 21.57
C THR A 29 -17.09 34.26 22.63
N TRP A 30 -18.22 34.96 22.66
CA TRP A 30 -19.34 34.65 23.56
C TRP A 30 -20.05 33.35 23.20
N GLN A 31 -20.40 33.16 21.92
CA GLN A 31 -21.04 31.92 21.44
C GLN A 31 -20.11 30.71 21.58
N THR A 32 -18.80 30.87 21.42
CA THR A 32 -17.83 29.78 21.64
C THR A 32 -17.65 29.45 23.13
N VAL A 33 -17.78 30.41 24.05
CA VAL A 33 -17.70 30.16 25.51
C VAL A 33 -18.94 29.43 26.02
N GLU A 34 -20.15 29.83 25.60
CA GLU A 34 -21.38 29.13 25.98
C GLU A 34 -21.43 27.72 25.37
N ALA A 35 -21.04 27.57 24.11
CA ALA A 35 -20.94 26.25 23.46
C ALA A 35 -19.91 25.34 24.14
N ARG A 36 -18.73 25.86 24.50
CA ARG A 36 -17.70 25.09 25.22
C ARG A 36 -18.17 24.73 26.64
N THR A 37 -18.77 25.66 27.36
CA THR A 37 -19.34 25.42 28.70
C THR A 37 -20.45 24.36 28.66
N ASN A 38 -21.34 24.42 27.66
CA ASN A 38 -22.38 23.42 27.46
C ASN A 38 -21.82 22.06 27.04
N ASN A 39 -20.73 22.03 26.28
CA ASN A 39 -20.05 20.79 25.91
C ASN A 39 -19.38 20.15 27.14
N TYR A 40 -18.73 20.95 27.99
CA TYR A 40 -18.24 20.48 29.29
C TYR A 40 -19.39 19.96 30.16
N ILE A 41 -20.51 20.68 30.29
CA ILE A 41 -21.71 20.22 31.04
C ILE A 41 -22.26 18.90 30.48
N LYS A 42 -22.26 18.71 29.15
CA LYS A 42 -22.66 17.45 28.52
C LYS A 42 -21.72 16.32 28.88
N THR A 43 -20.41 16.52 28.74
CA THR A 43 -19.38 15.55 29.14
C THR A 43 -19.45 15.22 30.63
N PHE A 44 -19.70 16.21 31.50
CA PHE A 44 -19.89 16.00 32.94
C PHE A 44 -21.17 15.22 33.26
N ARG A 45 -22.27 15.49 32.53
CA ARG A 45 -23.52 14.73 32.66
C ARG A 45 -23.34 13.28 32.26
N ASP A 46 -22.57 13.04 31.20
CA ASP A 46 -22.24 11.69 30.76
C ASP A 46 -21.37 10.98 31.81
N TYR A 47 -20.39 11.67 32.41
CA TYR A 47 -19.55 11.16 33.50
C TYR A 47 -20.33 10.86 34.79
N GLU A 48 -21.18 11.77 35.26
CA GLU A 48 -22.04 11.55 36.44
C GLU A 48 -23.05 10.42 36.21
N ASN A 49 -23.61 10.31 35.00
CA ASN A 49 -24.49 9.19 34.64
C ASN A 49 -23.75 7.86 34.69
N LEU A 50 -22.47 7.82 34.29
CA LEU A 50 -21.63 6.63 34.37
C LEU A 50 -21.28 6.26 35.82
N LEU A 51 -20.89 7.23 36.65
CA LEU A 51 -20.64 7.01 38.08
C LEU A 51 -21.90 6.58 38.84
N LEU A 52 -23.07 7.14 38.48
CA LEU A 52 -24.35 6.74 39.07
C LEU A 52 -24.71 5.29 38.68
N ARG A 53 -24.49 4.89 37.42
CA ARG A 53 -24.66 3.49 36.98
C ARG A 53 -23.74 2.55 37.76
N ARG A 54 -22.46 2.92 37.93
CA ARG A 54 -21.49 2.16 38.75
C ARG A 54 -21.93 2.05 40.21
N ALA A 55 -22.37 3.14 40.84
CA ALA A 55 -22.80 3.16 42.24
C ALA A 55 -24.09 2.35 42.46
N VAL A 56 -25.07 2.44 41.55
CA VAL A 56 -26.29 1.61 41.58
C VAL A 56 -25.91 0.14 41.45
N PHE A 57 -24.97 -0.19 40.55
CA PHE A 57 -24.47 -1.56 40.35
C PHE A 57 -23.71 -2.10 41.58
N GLN A 58 -22.79 -1.33 42.16
CA GLN A 58 -22.06 -1.73 43.38
C GLN A 58 -23.00 -1.92 44.58
N GLN A 59 -23.98 -1.03 44.76
CA GLN A 59 -24.99 -1.17 45.82
C GLN A 59 -25.96 -2.33 45.58
N TYR A 60 -26.21 -2.67 44.30
CA TYR A 60 -26.96 -3.86 43.89
C TYR A 60 -26.19 -5.17 44.20
N CYS A 61 -24.87 -5.20 43.96
CA CYS A 61 -24.02 -6.36 44.30
C CYS A 61 -23.74 -6.52 45.80
N ALA A 62 -23.70 -5.42 46.56
CA ALA A 62 -23.37 -5.43 48.00
C ALA A 62 -24.50 -5.93 48.93
N ASN A 63 -25.70 -6.23 48.41
CA ASN A 63 -26.87 -6.58 49.23
C ASN A 63 -26.90 -8.02 49.78
N GLN A 64 -25.80 -8.80 49.71
CA GLN A 64 -25.66 -10.08 50.42
C GLN A 64 -24.41 -10.23 51.31
N GLU A 65 -23.42 -9.32 51.27
CA GLU A 65 -22.33 -9.30 52.26
C GLU A 65 -22.10 -7.88 52.78
N SER A 66 -22.22 -7.71 54.10
CA SER A 66 -22.13 -6.39 54.74
C SER A 66 -20.82 -5.66 54.43
N LEU A 67 -20.92 -4.35 54.17
CA LEU A 67 -19.81 -3.40 53.94
C LEU A 67 -18.65 -3.50 54.95
N ALA A 68 -18.89 -4.09 56.12
CA ALA A 68 -17.90 -4.35 57.17
C ALA A 68 -16.92 -5.48 56.81
N VAL A 69 -17.40 -6.57 56.18
CA VAL A 69 -16.58 -7.72 55.76
C VAL A 69 -15.67 -7.35 54.60
N LEU A 70 -16.16 -6.49 53.70
CA LEU A 70 -15.38 -5.96 52.58
C LEU A 70 -14.20 -5.10 53.06
N LYS A 71 -14.42 -4.25 54.08
CA LYS A 71 -13.36 -3.44 54.72
C LYS A 71 -12.33 -4.30 55.45
N GLU A 72 -12.74 -5.38 56.11
CA GLU A 72 -11.85 -6.33 56.78
C GLU A 72 -10.95 -7.07 55.77
N LYS A 73 -11.54 -7.55 54.66
CA LYS A 73 -10.82 -8.24 53.57
C LYS A 73 -9.85 -7.32 52.82
N ILE A 74 -10.25 -6.07 52.53
CA ILE A 74 -9.37 -5.07 51.91
C ILE A 74 -8.16 -4.77 52.82
N ASN A 75 -8.38 -4.65 54.13
CA ASN A 75 -7.30 -4.44 55.09
C ASN A 75 -6.37 -5.66 55.24
N GLN A 76 -6.87 -6.89 55.03
CA GLN A 76 -6.07 -8.11 55.02
C GLN A 76 -5.21 -8.25 53.74
N LEU A 77 -5.77 -7.90 52.59
CA LEU A 77 -5.05 -7.95 51.30
C LEU A 77 -3.92 -6.92 51.23
N ILE A 78 -4.13 -5.71 51.77
CA ILE A 78 -3.07 -4.69 51.93
C ILE A 78 -1.94 -5.17 52.84
N LYS A 79 -2.26 -6.03 53.82
CA LYS A 79 -1.30 -6.53 54.82
C LYS A 79 -0.38 -7.63 54.27
N ASN A 80 -0.79 -8.33 53.21
CA ASN A 80 -0.11 -9.52 52.70
C ASN A 80 0.83 -9.27 51.51
N LYS A 81 0.92 -8.03 50.97
CA LYS A 81 1.85 -7.63 49.90
C LYS A 81 1.88 -8.53 48.65
N GLU A 82 0.76 -9.16 48.29
CA GLU A 82 0.64 -9.89 47.03
C GLU A 82 0.29 -8.92 45.90
N TYR A 83 1.30 -8.28 45.30
CA TYR A 83 1.17 -7.33 44.20
C TYR A 83 2.19 -7.63 43.10
N ASP A 84 1.75 -8.09 41.93
CA ASP A 84 2.64 -8.07 40.74
C ASP A 84 1.96 -7.85 39.37
N THR A 85 0.73 -7.35 39.33
CA THR A 85 0.08 -6.93 38.07
C THR A 85 -0.72 -5.64 38.28
N TYR A 86 0.01 -4.55 38.52
CA TYR A 86 -0.55 -3.19 38.59
C TYR A 86 -0.15 -2.29 37.42
N SER A 87 0.72 -2.73 36.49
CA SER A 87 1.22 -1.88 35.39
C SER A 87 0.16 -1.58 34.32
N TYR A 88 -0.66 -2.57 33.94
CA TYR A 88 -1.71 -2.37 32.92
C TYR A 88 -2.96 -1.64 33.44
N LEU A 89 -3.19 -1.71 34.76
CA LEU A 89 -4.29 -1.03 35.44
C LEU A 89 -4.00 0.45 35.67
N VAL A 90 -2.73 0.81 35.86
CA VAL A 90 -2.32 2.21 36.05
C VAL A 90 -2.36 2.97 34.73
N GLU A 91 -2.10 2.37 33.55
CA GLU A 91 -2.03 3.13 32.28
C GLU A 91 -3.40 3.54 31.70
N SER A 92 -4.46 2.74 31.87
CA SER A 92 -5.80 3.10 31.39
C SER A 92 -6.52 4.07 32.34
N ASP A 93 -6.34 3.89 33.65
CA ASP A 93 -6.77 4.86 34.67
C ASP A 93 -5.87 6.10 34.66
N GLU A 94 -4.57 6.01 34.33
CA GLU A 94 -3.69 7.17 34.11
C GLU A 94 -4.09 7.90 32.84
N ASN A 95 -4.30 7.27 31.69
CA ASN A 95 -4.71 8.00 30.50
C ASN A 95 -6.07 8.70 30.71
N PHE A 96 -6.97 8.07 31.46
CA PHE A 96 -8.27 8.64 31.81
C PHE A 96 -8.15 9.74 32.88
N ARG A 97 -7.30 9.55 33.90
CA ARG A 97 -6.96 10.54 34.94
C ARG A 97 -6.13 11.69 34.39
N LEU A 98 -5.25 11.45 33.43
CA LEU A 98 -4.44 12.43 32.70
C LEU A 98 -5.34 13.26 31.80
N LYS A 99 -6.33 12.64 31.13
CA LYS A 99 -7.34 13.37 30.37
C LYS A 99 -8.28 14.16 31.29
N ALA A 100 -8.66 13.61 32.43
CA ALA A 100 -9.45 14.30 33.45
C ALA A 100 -8.66 15.45 34.12
N GLU A 101 -7.38 15.24 34.41
CA GLU A 101 -6.46 16.26 34.92
C GLU A 101 -6.16 17.31 33.85
N GLN A 102 -6.06 16.94 32.58
CA GLN A 102 -5.91 17.88 31.47
C GLN A 102 -7.16 18.72 31.29
N ILE A 103 -8.36 18.12 31.34
CA ILE A 103 -9.63 18.85 31.36
C ILE A 103 -9.73 19.77 32.59
N LYS A 104 -9.26 19.30 33.75
CA LYS A 104 -9.19 20.09 35.00
C LYS A 104 -8.22 21.27 34.85
N GLN A 105 -7.04 21.06 34.29
CA GLN A 105 -6.07 22.13 34.02
C GLN A 105 -6.61 23.11 32.98
N ASP A 106 -7.24 22.64 31.90
CA ASP A 106 -7.85 23.50 30.87
C ASP A 106 -9.01 24.33 31.43
N PHE A 107 -9.81 23.75 32.32
CA PHE A 107 -10.88 24.44 33.01
C PHE A 107 -10.34 25.50 33.99
N ILE A 108 -9.33 25.15 34.80
CA ILE A 108 -8.66 26.09 35.73
C ILE A 108 -8.00 27.24 34.96
N ASN A 109 -7.29 26.94 33.87
CA ASN A 109 -6.62 27.93 33.02
C ASN A 109 -7.63 28.88 32.34
N ASN A 110 -8.76 28.36 31.84
CA ASN A 110 -9.81 29.18 31.26
C ASN A 110 -10.51 30.07 32.30
N ILE A 111 -10.80 29.55 33.50
CA ILE A 111 -11.39 30.34 34.58
C ILE A 111 -10.45 31.47 35.00
N GLY A 112 -9.16 31.18 35.18
CA GLY A 112 -8.14 32.19 35.50
C GLY A 112 -8.05 33.28 34.43
N TYR A 113 -7.96 32.89 33.15
CA TYR A 113 -7.86 33.81 32.02
C TYR A 113 -9.08 34.75 31.90
N HIS A 114 -10.29 34.25 32.18
CA HIS A 114 -11.53 35.02 32.01
C HIS A 114 -12.00 35.79 33.25
N ALA A 115 -11.68 35.34 34.47
CA ALA A 115 -11.91 36.10 35.70
C ALA A 115 -11.08 37.39 35.73
N LEU A 116 -9.84 37.34 35.23
CA LEU A 116 -8.97 38.51 35.03
C LEU A 116 -9.53 39.51 34.00
N GLY A 117 -10.34 39.03 33.05
CA GLY A 117 -11.01 39.84 32.02
C GLY A 117 -12.38 40.44 32.42
N GLY A 118 -12.90 40.12 33.62
CA GLY A 118 -14.16 40.65 34.16
C GLY A 118 -15.44 40.19 33.43
N ARG A 119 -15.43 39.04 32.74
CA ARG A 119 -16.56 38.58 31.91
C ARG A 119 -16.81 37.07 32.01
N PHE A 120 -17.12 36.57 33.20
CA PHE A 120 -17.48 35.16 33.39
C PHE A 120 -18.98 35.01 33.74
N GLN A 121 -19.84 34.84 32.72
CA GLN A 121 -21.30 34.59 32.90
C GLN A 121 -21.70 33.11 32.84
N GLY A 122 -20.77 32.18 32.60
CA GLY A 122 -21.05 30.74 32.55
C GLY A 122 -21.41 30.09 33.90
N VAL A 123 -21.30 30.85 35.00
CA VAL A 123 -21.54 30.37 36.37
C VAL A 123 -23.00 30.06 36.64
N ASP A 124 -23.93 30.81 36.05
CA ASP A 124 -25.37 30.60 36.28
C ASP A 124 -25.87 29.28 35.63
N ASN A 125 -25.30 28.89 34.49
CA ASN A 125 -25.61 27.63 33.83
C ASN A 125 -24.99 26.43 34.58
N LEU A 126 -23.78 26.60 35.12
CA LEU A 126 -23.13 25.60 35.98
C LEU A 126 -23.91 25.42 37.29
N GLN A 127 -24.35 26.53 37.91
CA GLN A 127 -25.18 26.51 39.11
C GLN A 127 -26.52 25.78 38.88
N LYS A 128 -27.22 26.10 37.78
CA LYS A 128 -28.48 25.42 37.40
C LYS A 128 -28.32 23.93 37.13
N TYR A 129 -27.17 23.50 36.62
CA TYR A 129 -26.83 22.09 36.45
C TYR A 129 -26.58 21.41 37.81
N MET A 130 -25.79 22.05 38.68
CA MET A 130 -25.41 21.54 39.99
C MET A 130 -26.59 21.39 40.96
N GLU A 131 -27.57 22.30 40.90
CA GLU A 131 -28.81 22.16 41.68
C GLU A 131 -29.63 20.91 41.30
N LYS A 132 -29.33 20.27 40.17
CA LYS A 132 -30.03 19.09 39.63
C LYS A 132 -29.17 17.82 39.57
N ALA A 133 -27.87 17.91 39.86
CA ALA A 133 -26.91 16.82 39.73
C ALA A 133 -26.95 15.87 40.93
N PRO A 134 -26.92 14.53 40.73
CA PRO A 134 -27.11 13.56 41.80
C PRO A 134 -25.85 13.20 42.60
N ASN A 135 -24.62 13.45 42.09
CA ASN A 135 -23.36 13.07 42.76
C ASN A 135 -22.28 14.15 42.61
N GLY A 136 -21.86 14.78 43.71
CA GLY A 136 -21.05 16.02 43.69
C GLY A 136 -19.54 15.89 43.87
N ALA A 137 -18.97 14.69 43.94
CA ALA A 137 -17.58 14.48 44.42
C ALA A 137 -16.51 15.01 43.45
N PHE A 138 -16.54 14.60 42.18
CA PHE A 138 -15.55 15.02 41.18
C PHE A 138 -15.63 16.52 40.86
N MET A 139 -16.84 17.07 40.77
CA MET A 139 -17.04 18.52 40.60
C MET A 139 -16.62 19.32 41.84
N GLY A 140 -16.74 18.75 43.04
CA GLY A 140 -16.23 19.35 44.27
C GLY A 140 -14.72 19.58 44.22
N ASP A 141 -13.95 18.56 43.81
CA ASP A 141 -12.48 18.66 43.72
C ASP A 141 -12.02 19.65 42.64
N LEU A 142 -12.74 19.70 41.52
CA LEU A 142 -12.47 20.66 40.44
C LEU A 142 -12.77 22.11 40.88
N LEU A 143 -13.92 22.36 41.49
CA LEU A 143 -14.30 23.68 42.00
C LEU A 143 -13.36 24.13 43.12
N LYS A 144 -12.90 23.20 43.95
CA LYS A 144 -11.91 23.45 45.01
C LYS A 144 -10.59 23.90 44.41
N SER A 145 -10.09 23.18 43.40
CA SER A 145 -8.85 23.51 42.71
C SER A 145 -8.93 24.87 41.99
N ALA A 146 -10.06 25.17 41.35
CA ALA A 146 -10.30 26.47 40.71
C ALA A 146 -10.41 27.62 41.73
N TYR A 147 -11.08 27.38 42.86
CA TYR A 147 -11.20 28.34 43.97
C TYR A 147 -9.83 28.62 44.60
N GLU A 148 -9.03 27.59 44.85
CA GLU A 148 -7.68 27.71 45.42
C GLU A 148 -6.75 28.50 44.48
N ARG A 149 -6.78 28.22 43.17
CA ARG A 149 -5.98 28.94 42.18
C ARG A 149 -6.39 30.41 42.04
N LEU A 150 -7.69 30.69 41.88
CA LEU A 150 -8.16 32.08 41.81
C LEU A 150 -7.93 32.85 43.12
N SER A 151 -7.98 32.17 44.27
CA SER A 151 -7.70 32.77 45.57
C SER A 151 -6.22 33.14 45.68
N PHE A 152 -5.34 32.31 45.12
CA PHE A 152 -3.92 32.60 44.99
C PHE A 152 -3.68 33.80 44.06
N ASP A 153 -4.27 33.78 42.86
CA ASP A 153 -4.12 34.86 41.88
C ASP A 153 -4.65 36.19 42.44
N ALA A 154 -5.81 36.21 43.13
CA ALA A 154 -6.38 37.40 43.77
C ALA A 154 -5.54 37.97 44.91
N LYS A 155 -4.78 37.12 45.62
CA LYS A 155 -3.83 37.54 46.67
C LYS A 155 -2.54 38.12 46.09
N SER A 156 -2.17 37.72 44.89
CA SER A 156 -0.94 38.15 44.21
C SER A 156 -1.12 39.33 43.25
N ALA A 157 -2.37 39.75 42.98
CA ALA A 157 -2.71 40.79 42.02
C ALA A 157 -2.94 42.18 42.65
N ASP A 158 -2.92 43.23 41.81
CA ASP A 158 -3.26 44.60 42.25
C ASP A 158 -4.72 44.75 42.71
N SER A 159 -5.03 45.86 43.39
CA SER A 159 -6.35 46.09 44.01
C SER A 159 -7.50 46.08 43.00
N GLU A 160 -7.26 46.51 41.75
CA GLU A 160 -8.30 46.54 40.71
C GLU A 160 -8.58 45.13 40.18
N THR A 161 -7.54 44.33 40.00
CA THR A 161 -7.64 42.94 39.55
C THR A 161 -8.24 42.04 40.63
N SER A 162 -7.85 42.24 41.89
CA SER A 162 -8.41 41.54 43.04
C SER A 162 -9.92 41.82 43.21
N ALA A 163 -10.35 43.06 42.99
CA ALA A 163 -11.76 43.43 42.99
C ALA A 163 -12.58 42.76 41.87
N ARG A 164 -11.96 42.47 40.72
CA ARG A 164 -12.61 41.77 39.59
C ARG A 164 -12.74 40.26 39.81
N ILE A 165 -11.81 39.64 40.54
CA ILE A 165 -11.80 38.19 40.82
C ILE A 165 -12.75 37.82 41.98
N THR A 166 -12.91 38.72 42.96
CA THR A 166 -13.67 38.47 44.22
C THR A 166 -15.10 37.95 44.02
N PRO A 167 -15.92 38.46 43.07
CA PRO A 167 -17.27 37.94 42.84
C PRO A 167 -17.26 36.47 42.38
N THR A 168 -16.33 36.08 41.52
CA THR A 168 -16.18 34.70 41.03
C THR A 168 -15.75 33.76 42.16
N LEU A 169 -14.84 34.22 43.04
CA LEU A 169 -14.44 33.46 44.23
C LEU A 169 -15.61 33.19 45.18
N ASN A 170 -16.42 34.20 45.47
CA ASN A 170 -17.60 34.05 46.32
C ASN A 170 -18.62 33.04 45.74
N THR A 171 -18.78 33.01 44.41
CA THR A 171 -19.67 32.04 43.79
C THR A 171 -19.10 30.62 43.78
N LEU A 172 -17.80 30.46 43.49
CA LEU A 172 -17.13 29.16 43.59
C LEU A 172 -17.20 28.58 45.00
N GLN A 173 -17.05 29.42 46.04
CA GLN A 173 -17.19 29.02 47.43
C GLN A 173 -18.60 28.50 47.75
N LYS A 174 -19.65 29.21 47.31
CA LYS A 174 -21.05 28.77 47.49
C LYS A 174 -21.33 27.45 46.77
N LEU A 175 -20.77 27.27 45.58
CA LEU A 175 -20.91 26.02 44.82
C LEU A 175 -20.15 24.86 45.50
N LEU A 176 -18.98 25.12 46.08
CA LEU A 176 -18.24 24.16 46.92
C LEU A 176 -19.03 23.71 48.15
N GLU A 177 -19.64 24.65 48.87
CA GLU A 177 -20.52 24.34 50.00
C GLU A 177 -21.75 23.52 49.57
N HIS A 178 -22.26 23.72 48.36
CA HIS A 178 -23.36 22.93 47.78
C HIS A 178 -22.90 21.51 47.39
N CYS A 179 -21.74 21.37 46.72
CA CYS A 179 -21.14 20.08 46.40
C CYS A 179 -20.87 19.25 47.66
N GLY A 180 -20.41 19.87 48.75
CA GLY A 180 -20.21 19.21 50.04
C GLY A 180 -21.49 18.56 50.60
N LYS A 181 -22.68 19.03 50.22
CA LYS A 181 -23.98 18.42 50.58
C LYS A 181 -24.42 17.30 49.63
N LEU A 182 -23.88 17.24 48.42
CA LEU A 182 -24.18 16.24 47.39
C LEU A 182 -23.33 14.97 47.52
N VAL A 183 -22.14 15.05 48.12
CA VAL A 183 -21.22 13.89 48.33
C VAL A 183 -21.81 12.83 49.27
N THR A 184 -22.89 13.12 49.99
CA THR A 184 -23.48 12.23 51.01
C THR A 184 -24.79 11.53 50.62
N ARG A 185 -25.27 11.60 49.38
CA ARG A 185 -26.47 10.84 48.98
C ARG A 185 -26.12 9.44 48.50
N GLN A 186 -26.36 8.43 49.34
CA GLN A 186 -26.50 7.05 48.89
C GLN A 186 -27.56 6.96 47.78
N VAL A 187 -27.34 6.07 46.80
CA VAL A 187 -28.33 5.83 45.75
C VAL A 187 -29.64 5.39 46.43
N PRO A 188 -30.78 6.05 46.16
CA PRO A 188 -32.05 5.68 46.77
C PRO A 188 -32.41 4.23 46.39
N GLN A 189 -32.75 3.38 47.37
CA GLN A 189 -33.21 2.01 47.11
C GLN A 189 -34.38 1.93 46.10
N THR A 190 -35.22 2.96 46.08
CA THR A 190 -36.34 3.10 45.13
C THR A 190 -35.87 3.26 43.68
N MET A 191 -34.65 3.77 43.45
CA MET A 191 -34.05 3.86 42.12
C MET A 191 -33.53 2.50 41.65
N VAL A 192 -32.95 1.71 42.57
CA VAL A 192 -32.53 0.32 42.32
C VAL A 192 -33.74 -0.52 41.90
N GLN A 193 -34.84 -0.46 42.66
CA GLN A 193 -36.08 -1.18 42.35
C GLN A 193 -36.68 -0.79 40.99
N LYS A 194 -36.73 0.50 40.68
CA LYS A 194 -37.26 0.99 39.39
C LYS A 194 -36.46 0.53 38.17
N VAL A 195 -35.14 0.38 38.29
CA VAL A 195 -34.30 -0.11 37.19
C VAL A 195 -34.55 -1.59 36.93
N LEU A 196 -34.84 -2.38 37.97
CA LEU A 196 -35.16 -3.80 37.87
C LEU A 196 -36.55 -4.07 37.29
N GLU A 197 -37.43 -3.07 37.31
CA GLU A 197 -38.74 -3.11 36.67
C GLU A 197 -38.71 -2.74 35.17
N TRP A 198 -37.54 -2.37 34.63
CA TRP A 198 -37.45 -1.97 33.22
C TRP A 198 -37.57 -3.15 32.25
N PRO A 199 -38.22 -2.96 31.09
CA PRO A 199 -38.14 -3.93 30.01
C PRO A 199 -36.69 -4.09 29.54
N PHE A 200 -36.34 -5.29 29.05
CA PHE A 200 -34.97 -5.65 28.65
C PHE A 200 -34.29 -4.60 27.77
N ASP A 201 -35.00 -4.07 26.77
CA ASP A 201 -34.45 -3.10 25.82
C ASP A 201 -34.08 -1.75 26.47
N LYS A 202 -34.66 -1.44 27.64
CA LYS A 202 -34.32 -0.26 28.44
C LYS A 202 -33.28 -0.58 29.52
N PHE A 203 -33.35 -1.78 30.10
CA PHE A 203 -32.41 -2.28 31.11
C PHE A 203 -31.01 -2.52 30.52
N TRP A 204 -30.92 -3.14 29.34
CA TRP A 204 -29.65 -3.61 28.78
C TRP A 204 -28.63 -2.50 28.48
N PRO A 205 -28.98 -1.41 27.75
CA PRO A 205 -28.01 -0.34 27.49
C PRO A 205 -27.58 0.39 28.76
N TRP A 206 -28.42 0.38 29.79
CA TRP A 206 -28.11 0.95 31.10
C TRP A 206 -27.14 0.06 31.89
N TYR A 207 -27.35 -1.26 31.89
CA TYR A 207 -26.50 -2.28 32.50
C TYR A 207 -25.12 -2.36 31.85
N GLU A 208 -25.06 -2.44 30.51
CA GLU A 208 -23.82 -2.52 29.73
C GLU A 208 -22.91 -1.30 29.97
N GLY A 209 -23.50 -0.11 30.09
CA GLY A 209 -22.76 1.12 30.42
C GLY A 209 -22.23 1.17 31.86
N GLY A 210 -22.80 0.39 32.79
CA GLY A 210 -22.28 0.24 34.15
C GLY A 210 -21.17 -0.81 34.25
N MET A 211 -21.32 -1.94 33.55
CA MET A 211 -20.32 -3.02 33.48
C MET A 211 -19.00 -2.56 32.89
N LYS A 212 -19.00 -1.84 31.74
CA LYS A 212 -17.79 -1.34 31.07
C LYS A 212 -16.89 -0.46 31.96
N VAL A 213 -17.43 0.05 33.09
CA VAL A 213 -16.70 0.87 34.08
C VAL A 213 -16.35 0.07 35.35
N GLY A 214 -16.97 -1.08 35.58
CA GLY A 214 -16.77 -1.95 36.76
C GLY A 214 -15.84 -3.15 36.56
N VAL A 215 -15.37 -3.42 35.34
CA VAL A 215 -14.46 -4.55 35.02
C VAL A 215 -13.03 -4.35 35.58
N SER A 216 -12.71 -3.22 36.23
CA SER A 216 -11.40 -2.97 36.85
C SER A 216 -11.22 -3.50 38.28
N ASP A 217 -12.20 -4.20 38.87
CA ASP A 217 -12.21 -4.61 40.30
C ASP A 217 -12.47 -6.14 40.54
N GLN A 218 -12.06 -7.05 39.66
CA GLN A 218 -12.49 -8.48 39.71
C GLN A 218 -11.46 -9.50 40.27
N ASN A 219 -11.05 -9.38 41.55
CA ASN A 219 -10.34 -10.46 42.25
C ASN A 219 -11.09 -11.01 43.49
N GLN A 220 -12.43 -11.00 43.49
CA GLN A 220 -13.22 -11.44 44.67
C GLN A 220 -14.31 -12.51 44.39
N ILE A 221 -14.16 -13.35 43.37
CA ILE A 221 -14.97 -14.57 43.26
C ILE A 221 -14.11 -15.75 43.75
N GLY A 222 -14.56 -16.44 44.81
CA GLY A 222 -13.76 -17.43 45.51
C GLY A 222 -13.40 -18.67 44.68
N PRO A 223 -12.33 -19.42 45.06
CA PRO A 223 -11.78 -20.54 44.28
C PRO A 223 -12.73 -21.72 44.01
N ALA A 224 -13.88 -21.80 44.72
CA ALA A 224 -14.80 -22.93 44.64
C ALA A 224 -15.60 -23.01 43.32
N PHE A 225 -15.61 -21.96 42.50
CA PHE A 225 -16.39 -21.93 41.26
C PHE A 225 -15.58 -22.16 39.98
N GLN A 226 -14.25 -22.27 40.03
CA GLN A 226 -13.40 -22.43 38.83
C GLN A 226 -13.43 -23.83 38.16
N SER A 227 -14.30 -24.76 38.60
CA SER A 227 -14.22 -26.17 38.19
C SER A 227 -15.45 -26.67 37.43
N SER A 228 -15.72 -26.14 36.23
CA SER A 228 -16.33 -26.88 35.10
C SER A 228 -16.65 -25.94 33.92
N LYS A 229 -15.84 -26.00 32.85
CA LYS A 229 -16.05 -25.28 31.59
C LYS A 229 -17.19 -25.96 30.80
N LEU A 230 -18.34 -25.31 30.65
CA LEU A 230 -19.46 -25.80 29.82
C LEU A 230 -19.70 -24.86 28.63
N ASP A 231 -19.47 -25.34 27.41
CA ASP A 231 -19.79 -24.60 26.17
C ASP A 231 -21.31 -24.59 25.95
N LEU A 232 -21.95 -23.45 26.19
CA LEU A 232 -23.40 -23.29 26.06
C LEU A 232 -23.91 -23.53 24.64
N ASN A 233 -23.12 -23.28 23.59
CA ASN A 233 -23.54 -23.54 22.21
C ASN A 233 -23.62 -25.05 21.90
N ARG A 234 -23.01 -25.88 22.74
CA ARG A 234 -22.95 -27.35 22.58
C ARG A 234 -23.52 -28.12 23.78
N ALA A 235 -23.96 -27.40 24.83
CA ALA A 235 -24.45 -28.00 26.06
C ALA A 235 -25.85 -28.58 25.87
N SER A 236 -26.04 -29.83 26.33
CA SER A 236 -27.37 -30.42 26.43
C SER A 236 -28.24 -29.69 27.45
N LEU A 237 -29.56 -29.76 27.30
CA LEU A 237 -30.52 -29.21 28.26
C LEU A 237 -30.21 -29.63 29.72
N GLN A 238 -29.79 -30.88 29.94
CA GLN A 238 -29.42 -31.37 31.27
C GLN A 238 -28.15 -30.73 31.82
N GLN A 239 -27.16 -30.44 30.97
CA GLN A 239 -25.94 -29.76 31.38
C GLN A 239 -26.21 -28.28 31.69
N ILE A 240 -27.08 -27.62 30.91
CA ILE A 240 -27.51 -26.23 31.19
C ILE A 240 -28.30 -26.17 32.50
N LYS A 241 -29.22 -27.11 32.72
CA LYS A 241 -29.97 -27.24 33.98
C LYS A 241 -29.08 -27.49 35.19
N ALA A 242 -27.97 -28.22 35.01
CA ALA A 242 -27.02 -28.51 36.08
C ALA A 242 -26.21 -27.26 36.51
N LEU A 243 -26.30 -26.14 35.79
CA LEU A 243 -25.69 -24.89 36.20
C LEU A 243 -26.40 -24.35 37.47
N PRO A 244 -25.66 -23.92 38.50
CA PRO A 244 -26.23 -23.33 39.70
C PRO A 244 -27.17 -22.16 39.36
N GLY A 245 -28.39 -22.16 39.88
CA GLY A 245 -29.36 -21.07 39.67
C GLY A 245 -30.25 -21.18 38.42
N PHE A 246 -30.07 -22.20 37.56
CA PHE A 246 -30.97 -22.42 36.43
C PHE A 246 -32.21 -23.23 36.83
N SER A 247 -33.40 -22.65 36.66
CA SER A 247 -34.66 -23.41 36.71
C SER A 247 -34.79 -24.31 35.46
N GLU A 248 -35.65 -25.32 35.53
CA GLU A 248 -35.98 -26.17 34.38
C GLU A 248 -36.47 -25.33 33.18
N ASP A 249 -37.24 -24.28 33.46
CA ASP A 249 -37.82 -23.42 32.44
C ASP A 249 -36.77 -22.45 31.85
N MET A 250 -35.86 -21.92 32.68
CA MET A 250 -34.71 -21.14 32.20
C MET A 250 -33.80 -22.00 31.29
N ALA A 251 -33.52 -23.24 31.70
CA ALA A 251 -32.69 -24.14 30.91
C ALA A 251 -33.36 -24.48 29.57
N LYS A 252 -34.67 -24.74 29.56
CA LYS A 252 -35.44 -24.97 28.33
C LYS A 252 -35.49 -23.75 27.42
N GLU A 253 -35.63 -22.57 27.98
CA GLU A 253 -35.72 -21.33 27.21
C GLU A 253 -34.37 -20.98 26.59
N VAL A 254 -33.27 -21.15 27.33
CA VAL A 254 -31.91 -20.96 26.80
C VAL A 254 -31.56 -22.03 25.77
N HIS A 255 -31.78 -23.32 26.06
CA HIS A 255 -31.53 -24.41 25.12
C HIS A 255 -32.39 -24.30 23.85
N GLY A 256 -33.67 -23.93 24.01
CA GLY A 256 -34.58 -23.69 22.89
C GLY A 256 -34.18 -22.46 22.07
N PHE A 257 -33.69 -21.40 22.71
CA PHE A 257 -33.15 -20.22 22.03
C PHE A 257 -31.89 -20.55 21.22
N ILE A 258 -30.94 -21.30 21.81
CA ILE A 258 -29.72 -21.78 21.14
C ILE A 258 -30.10 -22.63 19.92
N ALA A 259 -31.01 -23.58 20.08
CA ALA A 259 -31.47 -24.47 19.01
C ALA A 259 -32.19 -23.69 17.89
N ALA A 260 -33.04 -22.73 18.24
CA ALA A 260 -33.80 -21.93 17.27
C ALA A 260 -32.93 -20.93 16.50
N ARG A 261 -31.81 -20.48 17.08
CA ARG A 261 -30.90 -19.49 16.47
C ARG A 261 -29.59 -20.07 15.94
N LYS A 262 -29.37 -21.39 16.08
CA LYS A 262 -28.12 -22.08 15.70
C LYS A 262 -26.89 -21.48 16.41
N GLY A 263 -27.01 -21.19 17.70
CA GLY A 263 -25.95 -20.63 18.56
C GLY A 263 -26.26 -19.24 19.13
N ILE A 264 -25.43 -18.81 20.08
CA ILE A 264 -25.42 -17.48 20.71
C ILE A 264 -24.18 -16.74 20.17
N ASN A 265 -24.39 -15.58 19.53
CA ASN A 265 -23.31 -14.80 18.91
C ASN A 265 -22.90 -13.58 19.75
N SER A 266 -23.68 -13.22 20.77
CA SER A 266 -23.29 -12.22 21.75
C SER A 266 -23.95 -12.43 23.10
N TYR A 267 -23.30 -11.92 24.13
CA TYR A 267 -23.79 -11.86 25.50
C TYR A 267 -25.21 -11.25 25.60
N LYS A 268 -25.49 -10.23 24.78
CA LYS A 268 -26.81 -9.57 24.70
C LYS A 268 -27.91 -10.50 24.21
N GLU A 269 -27.59 -11.40 23.29
CA GLU A 269 -28.57 -12.32 22.71
C GLU A 269 -28.97 -13.42 23.69
N LEU A 270 -28.02 -13.96 24.46
CA LEU A 270 -28.31 -14.89 25.57
C LEU A 270 -29.19 -14.25 26.64
N MET A 271 -29.00 -12.96 26.90
CA MET A 271 -29.64 -12.27 28.02
C MET A 271 -31.12 -11.96 27.82
N LYS A 272 -31.57 -11.83 26.56
CA LYS A 272 -32.97 -11.57 26.24
C LYS A 272 -33.92 -12.72 26.66
N PRO A 273 -33.69 -14.00 26.30
CA PRO A 273 -34.53 -15.11 26.75
C PRO A 273 -34.45 -15.33 28.27
N LEU A 274 -33.27 -15.25 28.89
CA LEU A 274 -33.13 -15.36 30.36
C LEU A 274 -33.95 -14.30 31.11
N PHE A 275 -33.86 -13.03 30.69
CA PHE A 275 -34.64 -11.94 31.28
C PHE A 275 -36.15 -12.11 31.07
N THR A 276 -36.55 -12.73 29.94
CA THR A 276 -37.95 -13.02 29.62
C THR A 276 -38.50 -14.17 30.46
N SER A 277 -37.69 -15.20 30.71
CA SER A 277 -38.01 -16.33 31.60
C SER A 277 -38.22 -15.87 33.04
N LEU A 278 -37.24 -15.11 33.57
CA LEU A 278 -37.28 -14.53 34.91
C LEU A 278 -38.47 -13.59 35.13
N SER A 279 -38.90 -12.89 34.07
CA SER A 279 -40.07 -12.00 34.14
C SER A 279 -41.41 -12.75 34.09
N ARG A 280 -41.42 -14.02 33.70
CA ARG A 280 -42.60 -14.89 33.68
C ARG A 280 -42.72 -15.76 34.94
N GLU A 281 -41.60 -16.21 35.50
CA GLU A 281 -41.56 -17.16 36.62
C GLU A 281 -41.91 -16.51 37.98
N TYR A 282 -41.80 -15.18 38.11
CA TYR A 282 -42.07 -14.46 39.36
C TYR A 282 -43.16 -13.37 39.20
N GLU A 283 -44.22 -13.45 40.02
CA GLU A 283 -45.29 -12.45 40.11
C GLU A 283 -44.77 -11.10 40.67
N PRO A 284 -45.38 -9.95 40.32
CA PRO A 284 -44.96 -8.62 40.80
C PRO A 284 -44.93 -8.46 42.34
N ARG A 285 -45.63 -9.33 43.08
CA ARG A 285 -45.69 -9.29 44.55
C ARG A 285 -44.46 -9.90 45.23
N ASP A 286 -43.68 -10.70 44.51
CA ASP A 286 -42.45 -11.36 44.99
C ASP A 286 -41.19 -10.63 44.51
N ALA A 287 -41.24 -9.28 44.51
CA ALA A 287 -40.19 -8.42 43.97
C ALA A 287 -38.79 -8.70 44.56
N ALA A 288 -38.70 -9.15 45.82
CA ALA A 288 -37.43 -9.51 46.46
C ALA A 288 -36.83 -10.83 45.93
N LEU A 289 -37.66 -11.86 45.72
CA LEU A 289 -37.25 -13.13 45.12
C LEU A 289 -36.86 -12.95 43.66
N ARG A 290 -37.66 -12.20 42.90
CA ARG A 290 -37.34 -11.79 41.52
C ARG A 290 -36.02 -11.02 41.45
N THR A 291 -35.79 -10.11 42.41
CA THR A 291 -34.53 -9.34 42.49
C THR A 291 -33.33 -10.24 42.76
N ASN A 292 -33.43 -11.17 43.70
CA ASN A 292 -32.34 -12.11 44.02
C ASN A 292 -32.05 -13.08 42.87
N ALA A 293 -33.08 -13.60 42.20
CA ALA A 293 -32.91 -14.46 41.02
C ALA A 293 -32.24 -13.72 39.84
N ILE A 294 -32.57 -12.44 39.64
CA ILE A 294 -31.87 -11.58 38.65
C ILE A 294 -30.42 -11.33 39.08
N ILE A 295 -30.14 -11.10 40.38
CA ILE A 295 -28.78 -10.91 40.91
C ILE A 295 -27.91 -12.15 40.68
N GLU A 296 -28.40 -13.32 41.10
CA GLU A 296 -27.68 -14.60 40.96
C GLU A 296 -27.46 -14.96 39.50
N SER A 297 -28.46 -14.71 38.64
CA SER A 297 -28.32 -14.85 37.19
C SER A 297 -27.23 -13.93 36.64
N LEU A 298 -27.23 -12.63 36.98
CA LEU A 298 -26.22 -11.67 36.51
C LEU A 298 -24.81 -11.99 37.01
N GLN A 299 -24.66 -12.51 38.24
CA GLN A 299 -23.38 -12.95 38.80
C GLN A 299 -22.83 -14.19 38.08
N LEU A 300 -23.66 -15.20 37.86
CA LEU A 300 -23.29 -16.41 37.09
C LEU A 300 -22.98 -16.07 35.63
N ILE A 301 -23.67 -15.08 35.07
CA ILE A 301 -23.52 -14.64 33.69
C ILE A 301 -22.24 -13.79 33.51
N THR A 302 -21.82 -13.05 34.54
CA THR A 302 -20.47 -12.42 34.60
C THR A 302 -19.38 -13.50 34.66
N TYR A 303 -19.65 -14.61 35.36
CA TYR A 303 -18.78 -15.79 35.36
C TYR A 303 -18.76 -16.54 34.01
N ILE A 304 -19.90 -16.66 33.32
CA ILE A 304 -19.98 -17.18 31.94
C ILE A 304 -19.30 -16.24 30.94
N SER A 305 -19.25 -14.92 31.20
CA SER A 305 -18.53 -13.97 30.35
C SER A 305 -17.00 -14.10 30.44
N ASP A 306 -16.46 -14.58 31.57
CA ASP A 306 -15.04 -14.97 31.67
C ASP A 306 -14.76 -16.34 31.07
N ALA A 307 -15.79 -17.20 30.99
CA ALA A 307 -15.77 -18.44 30.23
C ALA A 307 -16.16 -18.24 28.74
N ALA A 308 -16.38 -17.00 28.29
CA ALA A 308 -16.81 -16.70 26.94
C ALA A 308 -15.74 -17.11 25.93
N LEU A 309 -16.05 -18.21 25.22
CA LEU A 309 -15.29 -18.80 24.10
C LEU A 309 -13.80 -18.89 24.40
N GLU A 310 -13.35 -20.05 24.88
CA GLU A 310 -11.93 -20.38 24.87
C GLU A 310 -11.36 -19.98 23.50
N LYS A 311 -10.45 -18.98 23.50
CA LYS A 311 -9.94 -18.41 22.26
C LYS A 311 -9.43 -19.56 21.42
N ARG A 312 -9.94 -19.67 20.19
CA ARG A 312 -9.37 -20.61 19.23
C ARG A 312 -7.92 -20.21 18.99
N LYS A 313 -7.08 -21.14 18.55
CA LYS A 313 -5.70 -20.78 18.22
C LYS A 313 -5.63 -19.75 17.12
N TRP A 314 -6.51 -19.88 16.12
CA TRP A 314 -6.54 -18.98 14.99
C TRP A 314 -7.95 -18.56 14.59
N THR A 315 -8.06 -17.31 14.12
CA THR A 315 -9.16 -16.84 13.27
C THR A 315 -8.59 -16.31 11.97
N MET A 316 -8.93 -16.97 10.87
CA MET A 316 -8.64 -16.54 9.51
C MET A 316 -9.85 -15.75 8.98
N MET A 317 -9.62 -14.50 8.62
CA MET A 317 -10.61 -13.53 8.16
C MET A 317 -10.35 -13.25 6.69
N ILE A 318 -11.28 -13.65 5.81
CA ILE A 318 -11.14 -13.45 4.37
C ILE A 318 -12.16 -12.42 3.91
N PHE A 319 -11.67 -11.29 3.41
CA PHE A 319 -12.49 -10.21 2.87
C PHE A 319 -12.40 -10.22 1.34
N ILE A 320 -13.46 -10.74 0.71
CA ILE A 320 -13.57 -10.91 -0.73
C ILE A 320 -14.42 -9.78 -1.29
N ASN A 321 -13.79 -8.82 -1.95
CA ASN A 321 -14.52 -7.89 -2.81
C ASN A 321 -14.65 -8.54 -4.20
N ALA A 322 -15.79 -9.16 -4.46
CA ALA A 322 -16.11 -9.82 -5.72
C ALA A 322 -17.10 -8.98 -6.55
N ASP A 323 -17.23 -7.69 -6.24
CA ASP A 323 -18.03 -6.74 -7.01
C ASP A 323 -17.24 -6.24 -8.23
N ASN A 324 -16.80 -7.17 -9.09
CA ASN A 324 -15.99 -6.96 -10.29
C ASN A 324 -15.82 -8.29 -11.07
N ASP A 325 -14.97 -8.31 -12.09
CA ASP A 325 -14.74 -9.46 -12.98
C ASP A 325 -14.06 -10.68 -12.34
N LEU A 326 -13.69 -10.61 -11.06
CA LEU A 326 -13.14 -11.75 -10.32
C LEU A 326 -14.22 -12.53 -9.55
N GLU A 327 -15.50 -12.16 -9.61
CA GLU A 327 -16.57 -12.75 -8.80
C GLU A 327 -16.58 -14.30 -8.80
N GLY A 328 -16.40 -14.93 -9.96
CA GLY A 328 -16.37 -16.38 -10.08
C GLY A 328 -15.20 -17.03 -9.33
N ALA A 329 -14.05 -16.36 -9.25
CA ALA A 329 -12.91 -16.83 -8.45
C ALA A 329 -13.21 -16.74 -6.96
N GLY A 330 -13.78 -15.62 -6.48
CA GLY A 330 -14.16 -15.47 -5.07
C GLY A 330 -15.19 -16.52 -4.61
N ILE A 331 -16.11 -16.95 -5.50
CA ILE A 331 -17.00 -18.09 -5.25
C ILE A 331 -16.24 -19.41 -5.19
N GLY A 332 -15.30 -19.63 -6.13
CA GLY A 332 -14.41 -20.79 -6.15
C GLY A 332 -13.62 -20.94 -4.85
N ASP A 333 -13.04 -19.84 -4.36
CA ASP A 333 -12.24 -19.80 -3.14
C ASP A 333 -13.06 -20.20 -1.90
N ILE A 334 -14.34 -19.79 -1.81
CA ILE A 334 -15.20 -20.25 -0.71
C ILE A 334 -15.39 -21.76 -0.77
N ASN A 335 -15.65 -22.33 -1.96
CA ASN A 335 -15.78 -23.78 -2.11
C ASN A 335 -14.46 -24.51 -1.78
N GLU A 336 -13.29 -23.93 -2.08
CA GLU A 336 -12.00 -24.46 -1.63
C GLU A 336 -11.90 -24.49 -0.11
N MET A 337 -12.28 -23.39 0.56
CA MET A 337 -12.27 -23.34 2.03
C MET A 337 -13.19 -24.39 2.66
N GLU A 338 -14.33 -24.69 2.04
CA GLU A 338 -15.30 -25.70 2.49
C GLU A 338 -14.78 -27.15 2.40
N GLN A 339 -13.76 -27.44 1.61
CA GLN A 339 -13.14 -28.78 1.60
C GLN A 339 -12.44 -29.12 2.93
N VAL A 340 -12.06 -28.08 3.70
CA VAL A 340 -11.41 -28.22 5.01
C VAL A 340 -12.35 -27.82 6.14
N GLY A 341 -12.96 -26.63 6.07
CA GLY A 341 -13.88 -26.09 7.07
C GLY A 341 -13.24 -25.69 8.40
N SER A 342 -14.00 -24.93 9.20
CA SER A 342 -13.60 -24.51 10.55
C SER A 342 -13.56 -25.68 11.54
N THR A 343 -12.71 -25.60 12.56
CA THR A 343 -12.58 -26.61 13.64
C THR A 343 -12.74 -26.00 15.02
N ASP A 344 -12.69 -26.80 16.09
CA ASP A 344 -12.68 -26.30 17.46
C ASP A 344 -11.44 -25.47 17.83
N GLN A 345 -10.37 -25.50 17.02
CA GLN A 345 -9.14 -24.74 17.23
C GLN A 345 -8.87 -23.67 16.15
N VAL A 346 -9.60 -23.68 15.03
CA VAL A 346 -9.43 -22.71 13.93
C VAL A 346 -10.80 -22.19 13.48
N ASN A 347 -10.99 -20.87 13.46
CA ASN A 347 -12.13 -20.22 12.82
C ASN A 347 -11.76 -19.80 11.39
N ILE A 348 -12.63 -20.06 10.43
CA ILE A 348 -12.55 -19.56 9.07
C ILE A 348 -13.82 -18.76 8.80
N VAL A 349 -13.67 -17.46 8.57
CA VAL A 349 -14.79 -16.55 8.36
C VAL A 349 -14.58 -15.71 7.11
N VAL A 350 -15.64 -15.57 6.33
CA VAL A 350 -15.61 -14.89 5.04
C VAL A 350 -16.65 -13.79 5.02
N GLN A 351 -16.29 -12.62 4.51
CA GLN A 351 -17.25 -11.69 3.92
C GLN A 351 -16.99 -11.65 2.42
N ILE A 352 -18.04 -11.81 1.63
CA ILE A 352 -17.99 -11.68 0.17
C ILE A 352 -19.06 -10.69 -0.27
N ASP A 353 -18.68 -9.76 -1.15
CA ASP A 353 -19.58 -8.82 -1.81
C ASP A 353 -19.63 -9.10 -3.31
N ARG A 354 -20.84 -9.12 -3.89
CA ARG A 354 -21.09 -9.61 -5.25
C ARG A 354 -21.83 -8.56 -6.07
N HIS A 355 -21.38 -8.39 -7.32
CA HIS A 355 -21.94 -7.43 -8.27
C HIS A 355 -23.45 -7.68 -8.51
N LYS A 356 -24.23 -6.61 -8.69
CA LYS A 356 -25.69 -6.72 -8.91
C LYS A 356 -26.09 -7.29 -10.28
N ASP A 357 -25.26 -7.05 -11.29
CA ASP A 357 -25.55 -7.42 -12.68
C ASP A 357 -25.10 -8.85 -13.01
N THR A 358 -25.76 -9.46 -13.98
CA THR A 358 -25.39 -10.78 -14.51
C THR A 358 -24.46 -10.71 -15.72
N VAL A 359 -24.33 -9.53 -16.33
CA VAL A 359 -23.45 -9.24 -17.47
C VAL A 359 -22.90 -7.83 -17.31
N LYS A 360 -21.58 -7.65 -17.44
CA LYS A 360 -20.97 -6.32 -17.41
C LYS A 360 -21.31 -5.57 -18.70
N ASN A 361 -21.99 -4.42 -18.59
CA ASN A 361 -22.42 -3.64 -19.77
C ASN A 361 -21.22 -3.26 -20.65
N GLY A 362 -21.12 -3.88 -21.83
CA GLY A 362 -20.07 -3.62 -22.82
C GLY A 362 -18.85 -4.57 -22.81
N ALA A 363 -18.85 -5.64 -22.00
CA ALA A 363 -17.76 -6.62 -21.96
C ALA A 363 -18.22 -8.06 -22.24
N ASN A 364 -17.29 -8.91 -22.73
CA ASN A 364 -17.44 -10.36 -22.91
C ASN A 364 -17.43 -11.16 -21.57
N HIS A 365 -17.78 -10.53 -20.44
CA HIS A 365 -17.70 -11.12 -19.10
C HIS A 365 -19.11 -11.36 -18.54
N VAL A 366 -19.34 -12.58 -18.05
CA VAL A 366 -20.60 -13.02 -17.43
C VAL A 366 -20.30 -13.34 -15.97
N TYR A 367 -21.05 -12.70 -15.08
CA TYR A 367 -20.96 -12.89 -13.63
C TYR A 367 -21.46 -14.29 -13.23
N ASP A 368 -20.98 -14.82 -12.09
CA ASP A 368 -21.22 -16.21 -11.69
C ASP A 368 -22.69 -16.48 -11.33
N VAL A 369 -23.25 -17.54 -11.89
CA VAL A 369 -24.63 -17.99 -11.59
C VAL A 369 -24.68 -19.35 -10.88
N SER A 370 -23.53 -19.99 -10.64
CA SER A 370 -23.43 -21.37 -10.12
C SER A 370 -24.02 -21.49 -8.71
N ASN A 371 -23.91 -20.42 -7.92
CA ASN A 371 -24.29 -20.39 -6.51
C ASN A 371 -25.59 -19.62 -6.22
N GLY A 372 -26.56 -19.73 -7.14
CA GLY A 372 -27.91 -19.18 -6.98
C GLY A 372 -28.04 -17.68 -7.28
N ASN A 373 -27.03 -17.09 -7.93
CA ASN A 373 -27.03 -15.73 -8.47
C ASN A 373 -27.62 -14.65 -7.54
N TRP A 374 -27.15 -14.64 -6.29
CA TRP A 374 -27.53 -13.62 -5.32
C TRP A 374 -26.56 -12.44 -5.39
N THR A 375 -27.02 -11.27 -4.97
CA THR A 375 -26.26 -10.01 -5.06
C THR A 375 -26.00 -9.39 -3.69
N GLY A 376 -25.09 -8.41 -3.64
CA GLY A 376 -24.65 -7.68 -2.45
C GLY A 376 -23.87 -8.55 -1.47
N ALA A 377 -23.60 -8.06 -0.26
CA ALA A 377 -22.67 -8.72 0.65
C ALA A 377 -23.30 -9.75 1.59
N ARG A 378 -22.53 -10.80 1.85
CA ARG A 378 -22.83 -11.86 2.82
C ARG A 378 -21.64 -12.21 3.68
N ARG A 379 -21.93 -12.74 4.87
CA ARG A 379 -20.94 -13.30 5.80
C ARG A 379 -21.18 -14.78 6.02
N TYR A 380 -20.10 -15.53 6.09
CA TYR A 380 -20.09 -16.98 6.27
C TYR A 380 -19.18 -17.35 7.44
N PHE A 381 -19.59 -18.39 8.16
CA PHE A 381 -18.68 -19.23 8.94
C PHE A 381 -18.49 -20.49 8.12
N ILE A 382 -17.25 -20.77 7.72
CA ILE A 382 -17.00 -21.85 6.77
C ILE A 382 -17.11 -23.19 7.48
N GLU A 383 -18.00 -24.04 6.99
CA GLU A 383 -18.23 -25.39 7.47
C GLU A 383 -17.71 -26.37 6.42
N LYS A 384 -17.24 -27.54 6.87
CA LYS A 384 -16.74 -28.53 5.93
C LYS A 384 -17.89 -29.15 5.14
N ASP A 385 -17.72 -29.26 3.83
CA ASP A 385 -18.53 -30.12 2.98
C ASP A 385 -17.66 -30.94 2.01
N ASN A 386 -18.31 -31.60 1.04
CA ASN A 386 -17.65 -32.36 -0.01
C ASN A 386 -18.12 -31.96 -1.42
N ASP A 387 -18.83 -30.84 -1.57
CA ASP A 387 -19.27 -30.36 -2.87
C ASP A 387 -18.38 -29.19 -3.32
N PRO A 388 -17.44 -29.42 -4.24
CA PRO A 388 -16.49 -28.37 -4.64
C PRO A 388 -17.13 -27.27 -5.49
N ASN A 389 -18.44 -27.31 -5.75
CA ASN A 389 -19.10 -26.36 -6.66
C ASN A 389 -20.22 -25.55 -6.00
N SER A 390 -20.63 -25.87 -4.76
CA SER A 390 -21.74 -25.17 -4.12
C SER A 390 -21.47 -24.79 -2.68
N ILE A 391 -21.68 -23.50 -2.39
CA ILE A 391 -21.51 -22.92 -1.06
C ILE A 391 -22.62 -23.42 -0.15
N SER A 392 -22.27 -24.33 0.75
CA SER A 392 -23.20 -24.93 1.72
C SER A 392 -23.11 -24.31 3.12
N SER A 393 -22.03 -23.57 3.38
CA SER A 393 -21.74 -22.91 4.65
C SER A 393 -22.86 -22.00 5.11
N GLN A 394 -23.09 -22.00 6.43
CA GLN A 394 -24.14 -21.18 7.00
C GLN A 394 -23.88 -19.68 6.79
N VAL A 395 -24.81 -19.02 6.10
CA VAL A 395 -24.89 -17.55 6.05
C VAL A 395 -25.13 -17.01 7.46
N LYS A 396 -24.16 -16.26 7.99
CA LYS A 396 -24.23 -15.59 9.29
C LYS A 396 -24.75 -14.16 9.19
N GLY A 397 -24.68 -13.54 8.02
CA GLY A 397 -25.24 -12.22 7.77
C GLY A 397 -25.52 -11.99 6.29
N LYS A 398 -26.66 -11.35 5.97
CA LYS A 398 -26.96 -10.78 4.66
C LYS A 398 -26.94 -9.27 4.83
N LEU A 399 -25.89 -8.63 4.36
CA LEU A 399 -25.66 -7.20 4.56
C LEU A 399 -26.34 -6.36 3.47
N GLY A 400 -26.65 -6.99 2.33
CA GLY A 400 -27.04 -6.26 1.13
C GLY A 400 -25.84 -5.56 0.51
N GLU A 401 -26.11 -4.70 -0.47
CA GLU A 401 -25.09 -3.93 -1.17
C GLU A 401 -24.14 -3.21 -0.19
N THR A 402 -22.84 -3.45 -0.33
CA THR A 402 -21.82 -2.97 0.62
C THR A 402 -20.57 -2.62 -0.14
N ASP A 403 -20.35 -1.32 -0.38
CA ASP A 403 -19.12 -0.80 -0.98
C ASP A 403 -17.86 -1.36 -0.29
N ALA A 404 -17.30 -2.41 -0.89
CA ALA A 404 -16.21 -3.22 -0.35
C ALA A 404 -14.85 -2.61 -0.71
N GLY A 405 -14.83 -1.54 -1.51
CA GLY A 405 -13.67 -0.70 -1.74
C GLY A 405 -13.42 0.35 -0.65
N THR A 406 -14.19 0.36 0.44
CA THR A 406 -13.98 1.31 1.55
C THR A 406 -13.24 0.71 2.76
N PRO A 407 -12.34 1.48 3.42
CA PRO A 407 -11.77 1.13 4.72
C PRO A 407 -12.80 0.73 5.77
N GLU A 408 -13.96 1.41 5.78
CA GLU A 408 -15.04 1.20 6.73
C GLU A 408 -15.67 -0.18 6.61
N SER A 409 -15.85 -0.69 5.38
CA SER A 409 -16.40 -2.02 5.14
C SER A 409 -15.48 -3.12 5.67
N LEU A 410 -14.18 -3.01 5.43
CA LEU A 410 -13.18 -3.92 5.98
C LEU A 410 -13.14 -3.85 7.52
N LYS A 411 -13.12 -2.64 8.12
CA LYS A 411 -13.16 -2.47 9.58
C LYS A 411 -14.41 -3.12 10.20
N LYS A 412 -15.59 -2.95 9.58
CA LYS A 412 -16.84 -3.59 10.04
C LYS A 412 -16.79 -5.12 9.93
N PHE A 413 -16.06 -5.66 8.95
CA PHE A 413 -15.85 -7.10 8.85
C PHE A 413 -14.93 -7.60 9.96
N VAL A 414 -13.79 -6.94 10.18
CA VAL A 414 -12.85 -7.30 11.25
C VAL A 414 -13.51 -7.19 12.63
N ASP A 415 -14.27 -6.13 12.90
CA ASP A 415 -15.02 -5.96 14.16
C ASP A 415 -15.96 -7.15 14.40
N TRP A 416 -16.72 -7.53 13.38
CA TRP A 416 -17.60 -8.68 13.47
C TRP A 416 -16.82 -9.98 13.68
N SER A 417 -15.74 -10.21 12.95
CA SER A 417 -14.93 -11.41 13.06
C SER A 417 -14.31 -11.55 14.45
N VAL A 418 -13.70 -10.49 14.99
CA VAL A 418 -13.08 -10.49 16.32
C VAL A 418 -14.12 -10.72 17.42
N ASN A 419 -15.27 -10.04 17.35
CA ASN A 419 -16.31 -10.12 18.39
C ASN A 419 -17.03 -11.47 18.41
N ASN A 420 -17.19 -12.13 17.25
CA ASN A 420 -17.93 -13.40 17.15
C ASN A 420 -16.99 -14.62 17.18
N TYR A 421 -15.73 -14.46 16.77
CA TYR A 421 -14.76 -15.54 16.63
C TYR A 421 -13.40 -15.13 17.22
N PRO A 422 -13.32 -14.93 18.55
CA PRO A 422 -12.08 -14.53 19.19
C PRO A 422 -11.01 -15.63 19.11
N ALA A 423 -9.75 -15.23 18.89
CA ALA A 423 -8.63 -16.15 18.77
C ALA A 423 -7.33 -15.60 19.39
N GLU A 424 -6.36 -16.50 19.59
CA GLU A 424 -5.00 -16.15 19.98
C GLU A 424 -4.26 -15.44 18.85
N HIS A 425 -4.42 -15.90 17.60
CA HIS A 425 -3.84 -15.31 16.40
C HIS A 425 -4.90 -14.93 15.35
N TYR A 426 -4.67 -13.83 14.65
CA TYR A 426 -5.52 -13.32 13.57
C TYR A 426 -4.75 -13.28 12.26
N TYR A 427 -5.32 -13.94 11.25
CA TYR A 427 -4.84 -13.92 9.89
C TYR A 427 -5.88 -13.18 9.01
N LEU A 428 -5.55 -11.98 8.56
CA LEU A 428 -6.42 -11.18 7.68
C LEU A 428 -5.98 -11.33 6.22
N ILE A 429 -6.91 -11.69 5.35
CA ILE A 429 -6.73 -11.70 3.89
C ILE A 429 -7.62 -10.63 3.27
N ILE A 430 -7.01 -9.80 2.43
CA ILE A 430 -7.72 -8.82 1.59
C ILE A 430 -7.57 -9.31 0.15
N TRP A 431 -8.68 -9.73 -0.43
CA TRP A 431 -8.75 -10.38 -1.74
C TRP A 431 -9.43 -9.47 -2.75
N ASN A 432 -8.76 -9.20 -3.88
CA ASN A 432 -9.28 -8.49 -5.08
C ASN A 432 -8.15 -8.32 -6.13
N HIS A 433 -8.38 -7.52 -7.17
CA HIS A 433 -7.33 -6.77 -7.86
C HIS A 433 -6.50 -5.90 -6.91
N GLY A 434 -5.22 -5.75 -7.27
CA GLY A 434 -4.28 -4.82 -6.64
C GLY A 434 -3.56 -3.96 -7.69
N GLY A 435 -3.27 -2.73 -7.32
CA GLY A 435 -2.56 -1.74 -8.14
C GLY A 435 -1.25 -1.26 -7.52
N GLY A 436 -0.81 -1.90 -6.43
CA GLY A 436 0.30 -1.45 -5.60
C GLY A 436 0.02 -0.06 -5.02
N LEU A 437 0.73 0.96 -5.50
CA LEU A 437 0.54 2.35 -5.05
C LEU A 437 -0.86 2.93 -5.34
N ASP A 438 -1.56 2.40 -6.34
CA ASP A 438 -2.93 2.85 -6.64
C ASP A 438 -3.94 2.24 -5.63
N GLY A 439 -3.61 1.16 -4.92
CA GLY A 439 -4.43 0.55 -3.87
C GLY A 439 -4.92 -0.87 -4.18
N ILE A 440 -5.97 -1.30 -3.48
CA ILE A 440 -6.52 -2.66 -3.50
C ILE A 440 -8.05 -2.62 -3.28
N SER A 441 -8.76 -3.72 -3.56
CA SER A 441 -10.19 -3.90 -3.27
C SER A 441 -11.07 -3.04 -4.16
N TRP A 442 -10.98 -3.21 -5.48
CA TRP A 442 -11.74 -2.47 -6.47
C TRP A 442 -13.19 -2.96 -6.53
N ASP A 443 -14.10 -2.01 -6.39
CA ASP A 443 -15.55 -2.19 -6.39
C ASP A 443 -16.11 -1.48 -7.63
N ASP A 444 -16.52 -2.26 -8.64
CA ASP A 444 -16.96 -1.75 -9.94
C ASP A 444 -18.31 -1.01 -9.84
N GLU A 445 -19.19 -1.41 -8.92
CA GLU A 445 -20.50 -0.79 -8.75
C GLU A 445 -20.40 0.63 -8.19
N SER A 446 -19.54 0.84 -7.18
CA SER A 446 -19.31 2.15 -6.58
C SER A 446 -18.18 2.95 -7.27
N GLY A 447 -17.30 2.28 -8.00
CA GLY A 447 -16.07 2.84 -8.56
C GLY A 447 -15.00 3.13 -7.49
N SER A 448 -15.14 2.56 -6.30
CA SER A 448 -14.28 2.80 -5.14
C SER A 448 -13.18 1.74 -5.03
N HIS A 449 -12.13 2.05 -4.26
CA HIS A 449 -11.08 1.12 -3.86
C HIS A 449 -10.36 1.66 -2.61
N ILE A 450 -9.69 0.77 -1.88
CA ILE A 450 -8.87 1.14 -0.74
C ILE A 450 -7.52 1.62 -1.26
N SER A 451 -7.31 2.93 -1.27
CA SER A 451 -6.04 3.52 -1.72
C SER A 451 -4.87 3.14 -0.80
N ALA A 452 -3.63 3.19 -1.33
CA ALA A 452 -2.43 2.93 -0.54
C ALA A 452 -2.27 3.88 0.67
N GLU A 453 -2.79 5.11 0.57
CA GLU A 453 -2.88 6.06 1.69
C GLU A 453 -3.83 5.56 2.79
N ALA A 454 -5.00 5.05 2.40
CA ALA A 454 -6.02 4.59 3.34
C ALA A 454 -5.69 3.25 4.02
N LEU A 455 -4.73 2.48 3.48
CA LEU A 455 -4.34 1.19 4.06
C LEU A 455 -3.84 1.29 5.50
N MET A 456 -3.09 2.35 5.86
CA MET A 456 -2.64 2.56 7.24
C MET A 456 -3.84 2.65 8.18
N ASP A 457 -4.76 3.59 7.93
CA ASP A 457 -5.95 3.80 8.74
C ASP A 457 -6.84 2.54 8.79
N THR A 458 -6.83 1.76 7.70
CA THR A 458 -7.59 0.52 7.57
C THR A 458 -7.04 -0.56 8.49
N VAL A 459 -5.75 -0.88 8.39
CA VAL A 459 -5.12 -1.92 9.22
C VAL A 459 -4.97 -1.46 10.67
N GLN A 460 -4.76 -0.16 10.91
CA GLN A 460 -4.83 0.42 12.26
C GLN A 460 -6.19 0.17 12.92
N GLY A 461 -7.28 0.44 12.19
CA GLY A 461 -8.63 0.16 12.67
C GLY A 461 -8.82 -1.32 12.98
N ALA A 462 -8.39 -2.20 12.08
CA ALA A 462 -8.45 -3.66 12.28
C ALA A 462 -7.69 -4.10 13.56
N ALA A 463 -6.47 -3.61 13.76
CA ALA A 463 -5.67 -3.91 14.95
C ALA A 463 -6.29 -3.38 16.25
N GLN A 464 -6.85 -2.16 16.22
CA GLN A 464 -7.55 -1.59 17.37
C GLN A 464 -8.78 -2.44 17.75
N LEU A 465 -9.54 -2.91 16.76
CA LEU A 465 -10.70 -3.78 16.97
C LEU A 465 -10.28 -5.16 17.51
N ALA A 466 -9.17 -5.72 17.02
CA ALA A 466 -8.58 -6.95 17.54
C ALA A 466 -7.97 -6.81 18.95
N GLY A 467 -7.76 -5.57 19.42
CA GLY A 467 -7.08 -5.27 20.68
C GLY A 467 -5.58 -5.59 20.66
N LYS A 468 -5.02 -5.87 19.48
CA LYS A 468 -3.62 -6.19 19.24
C LYS A 468 -3.28 -6.03 17.75
N LYS A 469 -2.00 -6.05 17.39
CA LYS A 469 -1.58 -6.16 15.98
C LYS A 469 -2.18 -7.41 15.34
N ILE A 470 -2.50 -7.31 14.05
CA ILE A 470 -2.86 -8.47 13.24
C ILE A 470 -1.59 -9.29 13.00
N ASP A 471 -1.60 -10.58 13.32
CA ASP A 471 -0.38 -11.41 13.24
C ASP A 471 0.10 -11.55 11.78
N ILE A 472 -0.84 -11.77 10.85
CA ILE A 472 -0.54 -11.85 9.42
C ILE A 472 -1.60 -11.05 8.64
N VAL A 473 -1.14 -10.09 7.83
CA VAL A 473 -1.94 -9.48 6.77
C VAL A 473 -1.43 -10.04 5.45
N ASN A 474 -2.30 -10.70 4.70
CA ASN A 474 -2.01 -11.20 3.37
C ASN A 474 -2.86 -10.44 2.35
N PHE A 475 -2.18 -9.96 1.32
CA PHE A 475 -2.82 -9.44 0.14
C PHE A 475 -2.87 -10.55 -0.91
N ASP A 476 -4.08 -11.08 -1.13
CA ASP A 476 -4.38 -12.00 -2.24
C ASP A 476 -4.76 -11.11 -3.44
N ALA A 477 -3.75 -10.40 -3.92
CA ALA A 477 -3.89 -9.28 -4.85
C ALA A 477 -2.54 -8.86 -5.46
N CYS A 478 -2.61 -8.47 -6.73
CA CYS A 478 -1.47 -8.04 -7.53
C CYS A 478 -0.66 -6.88 -6.91
N LEU A 479 0.67 -6.91 -7.07
CA LEU A 479 1.57 -5.75 -6.89
C LEU A 479 1.66 -5.19 -5.45
N MET A 480 1.28 -5.97 -4.44
CA MET A 480 1.19 -5.48 -3.05
C MET A 480 2.49 -5.64 -2.24
N ALA A 481 3.49 -6.38 -2.74
CA ALA A 481 4.78 -6.59 -2.07
C ALA A 481 5.74 -5.40 -2.27
N LEU A 482 5.33 -4.22 -1.82
CA LEU A 482 6.09 -2.98 -1.91
C LEU A 482 6.62 -2.54 -0.55
N VAL A 483 7.82 -1.94 -0.53
CA VAL A 483 8.39 -1.28 0.65
C VAL A 483 7.41 -0.27 1.23
N GLU A 484 6.75 0.50 0.37
CA GLU A 484 5.81 1.55 0.74
C GLU A 484 4.57 0.98 1.41
N ILE A 485 4.01 -0.11 0.88
CA ILE A 485 2.85 -0.79 1.45
C ILE A 485 3.22 -1.45 2.78
N ALA A 486 4.36 -2.14 2.85
CA ALA A 486 4.88 -2.70 4.10
C ALA A 486 5.03 -1.60 5.17
N TRP A 487 5.55 -0.43 4.78
CA TRP A 487 5.68 0.70 5.70
C TRP A 487 4.34 1.22 6.21
N GLN A 488 3.31 1.30 5.37
CA GLN A 488 1.99 1.78 5.78
C GLN A 488 1.35 0.93 6.89
N ILE A 489 1.62 -0.37 6.91
CA ILE A 489 0.95 -1.29 7.84
C ILE A 489 1.83 -1.77 9.01
N LYS A 490 3.13 -1.41 9.04
CA LYS A 490 4.10 -1.95 10.02
C LYS A 490 3.76 -1.71 11.50
N GLY A 491 3.01 -0.65 11.79
CA GLY A 491 2.57 -0.32 13.14
C GLY A 491 1.44 -1.21 13.65
N HIS A 492 0.78 -1.94 12.75
CA HIS A 492 -0.54 -2.54 12.99
C HIS A 492 -0.63 -4.01 12.58
N ALA A 493 0.37 -4.54 11.88
CA ALA A 493 0.55 -5.95 11.63
C ALA A 493 1.99 -6.42 11.95
N ASP A 494 2.17 -7.72 12.17
CA ASP A 494 3.51 -8.31 12.41
C ASP A 494 4.16 -8.82 11.12
N ILE A 495 3.38 -9.50 10.27
CA ILE A 495 3.82 -10.04 8.98
C ILE A 495 2.91 -9.56 7.86
N MET A 496 3.52 -9.14 6.75
CA MET A 496 2.84 -8.93 5.46
C MET A 496 3.16 -10.11 4.53
N ILE A 497 2.17 -10.64 3.82
CA ILE A 497 2.41 -11.60 2.73
C ILE A 497 1.80 -11.01 1.45
N ALA A 498 2.57 -10.99 0.36
CA ALA A 498 2.14 -10.36 -0.89
C ALA A 498 2.96 -10.81 -2.10
N SER A 499 2.42 -10.55 -3.30
CA SER A 499 3.11 -10.68 -4.59
C SER A 499 3.70 -9.34 -5.05
N GLU A 500 4.89 -9.37 -5.65
CA GLU A 500 5.48 -8.21 -6.33
C GLU A 500 4.85 -7.99 -7.72
N GLU A 501 4.23 -9.03 -8.27
CA GLU A 501 3.69 -9.09 -9.62
C GLU A 501 2.18 -9.30 -9.62
N VAL A 502 1.57 -9.31 -10.81
CA VAL A 502 0.18 -9.76 -10.98
C VAL A 502 -0.01 -11.22 -10.55
N GLU A 503 -1.12 -11.47 -9.86
CA GLU A 503 -1.52 -12.81 -9.43
C GLU A 503 -2.51 -13.42 -10.43
N PRO A 504 -2.47 -14.75 -10.65
CA PRO A 504 -3.53 -15.44 -11.37
C PRO A 504 -4.87 -15.31 -10.64
N GLY A 505 -5.97 -15.27 -11.40
CA GLY A 505 -7.31 -15.09 -10.83
C GLY A 505 -7.76 -16.18 -9.85
N TYR A 506 -7.09 -17.34 -9.79
CA TYR A 506 -7.36 -18.38 -8.78
C TYR A 506 -6.87 -18.02 -7.37
N GLY A 507 -5.99 -17.02 -7.21
CA GLY A 507 -5.51 -16.57 -5.90
C GLY A 507 -4.83 -17.64 -5.03
N LEU A 508 -4.97 -17.51 -3.71
CA LEU A 508 -4.37 -18.42 -2.75
C LEU A 508 -4.89 -19.88 -2.89
N PRO A 509 -4.06 -20.91 -2.69
CA PRO A 509 -4.53 -22.29 -2.57
C PRO A 509 -5.15 -22.53 -1.18
N TYR A 510 -6.39 -22.08 -0.97
CA TYR A 510 -7.05 -22.07 0.34
C TYR A 510 -7.11 -23.47 0.95
N THR A 511 -7.43 -24.48 0.15
CA THR A 511 -7.48 -25.88 0.60
C THR A 511 -6.14 -26.32 1.21
N ASP A 512 -5.02 -26.02 0.55
CA ASP A 512 -3.69 -26.46 0.97
C ASP A 512 -3.23 -25.74 2.25
N ILE A 513 -3.45 -24.42 2.32
CA ILE A 513 -3.12 -23.59 3.47
C ILE A 513 -3.93 -24.04 4.70
N LEU A 514 -5.24 -24.18 4.54
CA LEU A 514 -6.14 -24.55 5.62
C LEU A 514 -5.90 -25.98 6.11
N ALA A 515 -5.61 -26.93 5.21
CA ALA A 515 -5.29 -28.31 5.58
C ALA A 515 -4.06 -28.38 6.50
N TYR A 516 -3.03 -27.56 6.24
CA TYR A 516 -1.87 -27.44 7.11
C TYR A 516 -2.22 -26.81 8.46
N MET A 517 -2.97 -25.71 8.44
CA MET A 517 -3.33 -24.93 9.61
C MET A 517 -4.23 -25.71 10.59
N VAL A 518 -5.25 -26.41 10.09
CA VAL A 518 -6.15 -27.24 10.90
C VAL A 518 -5.42 -28.45 11.49
N LYS A 519 -4.44 -29.02 10.77
CA LYS A 519 -3.59 -30.10 11.28
C LYS A 519 -2.59 -29.62 12.34
N ASN A 520 -2.18 -28.35 12.27
CA ASN A 520 -1.17 -27.75 13.14
C ASN A 520 -1.72 -26.46 13.79
N PRO A 521 -2.79 -26.53 14.60
CA PRO A 521 -3.46 -25.32 15.10
C PRO A 521 -2.57 -24.46 16.01
N SER A 522 -1.54 -25.04 16.63
CA SER A 522 -0.57 -24.29 17.45
C SER A 522 0.63 -23.75 16.66
N VAL A 523 0.57 -23.76 15.32
CA VAL A 523 1.62 -23.15 14.49
C VAL A 523 1.74 -21.66 14.79
N ASP A 524 2.98 -21.18 14.91
CA ASP A 524 3.26 -19.76 15.11
C ASP A 524 3.16 -18.97 13.79
N PRO A 525 2.95 -17.64 13.84
CA PRO A 525 2.77 -16.82 12.64
C PRO A 525 3.93 -16.85 11.64
N ASP A 526 5.19 -16.89 12.08
CA ASP A 526 6.35 -16.93 11.17
C ASP A 526 6.34 -18.25 10.38
N THR A 527 6.15 -19.38 11.08
CA THR A 527 6.10 -20.70 10.44
C THR A 527 4.93 -20.81 9.47
N LEU A 528 3.76 -20.27 9.83
CA LEU A 528 2.60 -20.26 8.93
C LEU A 528 2.87 -19.40 7.69
N ALA A 529 3.44 -18.20 7.83
CA ALA A 529 3.76 -17.33 6.70
C ALA A 529 4.77 -17.97 5.72
N ARG A 530 5.82 -18.60 6.25
CA ARG A 530 6.78 -19.39 5.45
C ARG A 530 6.11 -20.51 4.68
N HIS A 531 5.15 -21.20 5.31
CA HIS A 531 4.40 -22.27 4.70
C HIS A 531 3.51 -21.75 3.56
N VAL A 532 2.78 -20.66 3.80
CA VAL A 532 1.91 -19.99 2.81
C VAL A 532 2.71 -19.64 1.55
N VAL A 533 3.87 -18.97 1.69
CA VAL A 533 4.76 -18.63 0.56
C VAL A 533 5.14 -19.87 -0.24
N LYS A 534 5.54 -20.94 0.45
CA LYS A 534 5.92 -22.20 -0.20
C LYS A 534 4.77 -22.84 -0.98
N VAL A 535 3.59 -22.95 -0.36
CA VAL A 535 2.47 -23.68 -0.95
C VAL A 535 1.81 -22.90 -2.08
N TYR A 536 1.77 -21.57 -2.00
CA TYR A 536 1.32 -20.72 -3.08
C TYR A 536 2.16 -20.94 -4.34
N THR A 537 3.48 -20.81 -4.26
CA THR A 537 4.32 -20.99 -5.45
C THR A 537 4.26 -22.42 -5.97
N LYS A 538 4.16 -23.40 -5.08
CA LYS A 538 4.00 -24.82 -5.46
C LYS A 538 2.63 -25.11 -6.10
N SER A 539 1.54 -24.43 -5.73
CA SER A 539 0.22 -24.68 -6.31
C SER A 539 0.14 -24.26 -7.78
N TYR A 540 0.99 -23.33 -8.21
CA TYR A 540 1.04 -22.80 -9.56
C TYR A 540 2.02 -23.51 -10.51
N VAL A 541 2.70 -24.56 -10.07
CA VAL A 541 3.48 -25.42 -10.97
C VAL A 541 2.58 -26.43 -11.69
N LEU A 542 3.08 -27.06 -12.74
CA LEU A 542 2.29 -28.04 -13.50
C LEU A 542 1.81 -29.18 -12.59
N GLY A 543 0.49 -29.38 -12.51
CA GLY A 543 -0.10 -30.41 -11.64
C GLY A 543 -0.25 -29.97 -10.16
N GLY A 544 0.07 -28.72 -9.84
CA GLY A 544 -0.29 -28.09 -8.57
C GLY A 544 -1.80 -27.78 -8.51
N SER A 545 -2.30 -27.53 -7.29
CA SER A 545 -3.71 -27.31 -6.99
C SER A 545 -4.34 -26.14 -7.74
N GLN A 546 -3.55 -25.10 -8.07
CA GLN A 546 -4.01 -23.94 -8.85
C GLN A 546 -3.56 -23.95 -10.33
N ALA A 547 -2.87 -25.00 -10.77
CA ALA A 547 -2.27 -25.09 -12.11
C ALA A 547 -2.25 -26.52 -12.67
N GLU A 548 -3.38 -27.24 -12.56
CA GLU A 548 -3.50 -28.64 -12.99
C GLU A 548 -3.06 -28.87 -14.45
N ARG A 549 -3.40 -27.95 -15.36
CA ARG A 549 -3.21 -28.13 -16.82
C ARG A 549 -2.06 -27.31 -17.40
N ARG A 550 -1.62 -26.25 -16.71
CA ARG A 550 -0.59 -25.33 -17.18
C ARG A 550 0.01 -24.56 -16.01
N ALA A 551 1.33 -24.62 -15.87
CA ALA A 551 2.07 -23.80 -14.92
C ALA A 551 1.88 -22.30 -15.17
N GLN A 552 1.90 -21.52 -14.11
CA GLN A 552 1.81 -20.06 -14.16
C GLN A 552 3.03 -19.42 -13.50
N SER A 553 3.49 -18.32 -14.08
CA SER A 553 4.57 -17.50 -13.52
C SER A 553 4.00 -16.70 -12.35
N VAL A 554 4.49 -16.94 -11.13
CA VAL A 554 4.06 -16.28 -9.88
C VAL A 554 5.25 -16.02 -8.97
N ASN A 555 5.15 -15.00 -8.12
CA ASN A 555 6.08 -14.78 -7.01
C ASN A 555 5.30 -14.47 -5.74
N TYR A 556 5.91 -14.72 -4.58
CA TYR A 556 5.28 -14.45 -3.30
C TYR A 556 6.32 -14.35 -2.19
N SER A 557 6.06 -13.47 -1.23
CA SER A 557 6.98 -13.26 -0.13
C SER A 557 6.27 -13.02 1.20
N ALA A 558 6.97 -13.32 2.29
CA ALA A 558 6.55 -13.01 3.65
C ALA A 558 7.53 -11.99 4.25
N ILE A 559 7.01 -10.87 4.76
CA ILE A 559 7.77 -9.70 5.19
C ILE A 559 7.49 -9.38 6.65
N ARG A 560 8.55 -9.37 7.47
CA ARG A 560 8.58 -8.96 8.87
C ARG A 560 8.59 -7.45 8.99
N LEU A 561 7.46 -6.93 9.44
CA LEU A 561 7.22 -5.49 9.46
C LEU A 561 8.00 -4.77 10.57
N ASP A 562 8.37 -5.49 11.63
CA ASP A 562 9.22 -5.00 12.72
C ASP A 562 10.71 -4.82 12.34
N ARG A 563 11.06 -5.04 11.06
CA ARG A 563 12.41 -4.84 10.51
C ARG A 563 12.50 -3.73 9.47
N MET A 564 11.36 -3.12 9.11
CA MET A 564 11.31 -2.10 8.07
C MET A 564 12.08 -0.82 8.41
N ASP A 565 12.24 -0.48 9.70
CA ASP A 565 13.05 0.67 10.13
C ASP A 565 14.50 0.58 9.66
N SER A 566 15.16 -0.55 9.92
CA SER A 566 16.56 -0.77 9.52
C SER A 566 16.72 -0.79 8.00
N LEU A 567 15.71 -1.30 7.28
CA LEU A 567 15.70 -1.23 5.82
C LEU A 567 15.60 0.23 5.35
N ASN A 568 14.68 1.02 5.90
CA ASN A 568 14.50 2.42 5.51
C ASN A 568 15.75 3.27 5.81
N GLU A 569 16.45 3.02 6.91
CA GLU A 569 17.74 3.67 7.18
C GLU A 569 18.77 3.40 6.08
N ALA A 570 18.82 2.16 5.57
CA ALA A 570 19.71 1.81 4.46
C ALA A 570 19.25 2.46 3.13
N ILE A 571 17.93 2.51 2.88
CA ILE A 571 17.34 3.22 1.73
C ILE A 571 17.69 4.70 1.77
N ASN A 572 17.56 5.36 2.92
CA ASN A 572 17.91 6.76 3.09
C ASN A 572 19.39 7.02 2.79
N GLY A 573 20.28 6.13 3.25
CA GLY A 573 21.70 6.20 2.92
C GLY A 573 21.99 6.00 1.43
N LEU A 574 21.21 5.18 0.74
CA LEU A 574 21.31 5.01 -0.72
C LEU A 574 20.78 6.24 -1.46
N ALA A 575 19.62 6.78 -1.08
CA ALA A 575 19.06 7.99 -1.64
C ALA A 575 20.04 9.17 -1.52
N ASP A 576 20.64 9.36 -0.33
CA ASP A 576 21.68 10.37 -0.12
C ASP A 576 22.89 10.17 -1.05
N ALA A 577 23.37 8.92 -1.20
CA ALA A 577 24.50 8.62 -2.07
C ALA A 577 24.17 8.88 -3.55
N LEU A 578 22.96 8.55 -3.99
CA LEU A 578 22.48 8.78 -5.35
C LEU A 578 22.35 10.28 -5.64
N MET A 579 21.74 11.06 -4.75
CA MET A 579 21.59 12.50 -4.92
C MET A 579 22.94 13.24 -4.88
N ASN A 580 23.82 12.90 -3.93
CA ASN A 580 25.14 13.54 -3.80
C ASN A 580 26.07 13.22 -4.99
N ASN A 581 25.85 12.08 -5.65
CA ASN A 581 26.64 11.60 -6.79
C ASN A 581 25.78 11.47 -8.06
N PHE A 582 24.79 12.34 -8.24
CA PHE A 582 23.74 12.20 -9.26
C PHE A 582 24.28 12.06 -10.69
N GLY A 583 25.31 12.83 -11.05
CA GLY A 583 25.94 12.74 -12.37
C GLY A 583 26.57 11.36 -12.65
N ASP A 584 27.20 10.74 -11.65
CA ASP A 584 27.76 9.39 -11.78
C ASP A 584 26.66 8.31 -11.83
N TYR A 585 25.55 8.53 -11.13
CA TYR A 585 24.37 7.67 -11.20
C TYR A 585 23.73 7.70 -12.59
N VAL A 586 23.47 8.88 -13.14
CA VAL A 586 22.89 9.03 -14.50
C VAL A 586 23.81 8.41 -15.54
N LYS A 587 25.12 8.67 -15.44
CA LYS A 587 26.12 8.03 -16.30
C LYS A 587 26.12 6.50 -16.18
N CYS A 588 25.99 5.96 -14.98
CA CYS A 588 25.89 4.52 -14.74
C CYS A 588 24.70 3.90 -15.46
N LEU A 589 23.53 4.56 -15.45
CA LEU A 589 22.36 4.14 -16.22
C LEU A 589 22.66 4.14 -17.71
N HIS A 590 23.20 5.24 -18.25
CA HIS A 590 23.51 5.40 -19.67
C HIS A 590 24.55 4.40 -20.21
N GLU A 591 25.57 4.07 -19.43
CA GLU A 591 26.58 3.08 -19.80
C GLU A 591 26.04 1.63 -19.79
N ASN A 592 24.91 1.39 -19.13
CA ASN A 592 24.31 0.07 -18.97
C ASN A 592 22.89 -0.02 -19.52
N VAL A 593 22.60 0.81 -20.52
CA VAL A 593 21.31 0.81 -21.19
C VAL A 593 21.02 -0.55 -21.85
N GLY A 594 19.79 -1.01 -21.70
CA GLY A 594 19.37 -2.37 -22.06
C GLY A 594 19.69 -3.43 -21.00
N PHE A 595 20.28 -3.06 -19.85
CA PHE A 595 20.24 -3.90 -18.66
C PHE A 595 18.77 -3.99 -18.21
N LYS A 596 18.21 -5.20 -18.26
CA LYS A 596 16.83 -5.43 -17.86
C LYS A 596 16.78 -5.48 -16.34
N LEU A 597 16.26 -4.41 -15.74
CA LEU A 597 15.78 -4.46 -14.37
C LEU A 597 14.46 -5.24 -14.34
N ARG A 598 14.27 -6.02 -13.28
CA ARG A 598 12.98 -6.60 -12.97
C ARG A 598 12.02 -5.47 -12.60
N THR A 599 11.05 -5.25 -13.47
CA THR A 599 10.03 -4.22 -13.35
C THR A 599 8.67 -4.88 -13.44
N TYR A 600 7.78 -4.46 -12.57
CA TYR A 600 6.39 -4.86 -12.51
C TYR A 600 5.50 -3.72 -13.03
N ASN A 601 4.21 -3.98 -13.22
CA ASN A 601 3.28 -2.94 -13.69
C ASN A 601 3.37 -1.69 -12.78
N ASN A 602 3.22 -0.50 -13.38
CA ASN A 602 3.20 0.82 -12.71
C ASN A 602 4.55 1.39 -12.22
N GLY A 603 5.70 0.99 -12.79
CA GLY A 603 7.00 1.59 -12.45
C GLY A 603 7.57 1.11 -11.10
N GLN A 604 7.14 -0.08 -10.67
CA GLN A 604 7.61 -0.74 -9.48
C GLN A 604 8.75 -1.68 -9.87
N HIS A 605 9.87 -1.57 -9.18
CA HIS A 605 11.07 -2.35 -9.50
C HIS A 605 11.42 -3.26 -8.33
N ASP A 606 11.85 -4.48 -8.62
CA ASP A 606 12.43 -5.33 -7.60
C ASP A 606 13.60 -4.59 -6.92
N MET A 607 13.53 -4.48 -5.61
CA MET A 607 14.45 -3.64 -4.85
C MET A 607 15.86 -4.23 -4.85
N ILE A 608 15.99 -5.54 -4.76
CA ILE A 608 17.28 -6.20 -4.73
C ILE A 608 17.93 -6.16 -6.12
N ASP A 609 17.19 -6.41 -7.19
CA ASP A 609 17.69 -6.36 -8.56
C ASP A 609 18.18 -4.95 -8.92
N LEU A 610 17.37 -3.93 -8.61
CA LEU A 610 17.74 -2.51 -8.77
C LEU A 610 19.04 -2.18 -8.01
N VAL A 611 19.15 -2.59 -6.75
CA VAL A 611 20.33 -2.25 -5.94
C VAL A 611 21.56 -3.05 -6.37
N GLN A 612 21.40 -4.30 -6.80
CA GLN A 612 22.50 -5.10 -7.37
C GLN A 612 23.03 -4.49 -8.66
N PHE A 613 22.14 -4.00 -9.52
CA PHE A 613 22.53 -3.23 -10.69
C PHE A 613 23.43 -2.06 -10.27
N LEU A 614 22.99 -1.24 -9.32
CA LEU A 614 23.78 -0.09 -8.83
C LEU A 614 25.14 -0.51 -8.26
N VAL A 615 25.18 -1.59 -7.46
CA VAL A 615 26.42 -2.09 -6.83
C VAL A 615 27.41 -2.68 -7.85
N SER A 616 26.90 -3.34 -8.88
CA SER A 616 27.69 -4.09 -9.87
C SER A 616 28.11 -3.25 -11.06
N LYS A 617 27.29 -2.27 -11.46
CA LYS A 617 27.48 -1.48 -12.68
C LYS A 617 28.02 -0.09 -12.44
N CYS A 618 27.63 0.56 -11.35
CA CYS A 618 28.10 1.93 -11.11
C CYS A 618 29.56 1.92 -10.67
N SER A 619 30.34 2.87 -11.19
CA SER A 619 31.76 3.02 -10.85
C SER A 619 31.98 3.76 -9.53
N ASN A 620 31.04 4.64 -9.14
CA ASN A 620 31.11 5.45 -7.92
C ASN A 620 31.09 4.58 -6.65
N THR A 621 32.11 4.73 -5.81
CA THR A 621 32.31 3.88 -4.63
C THR A 621 31.30 4.13 -3.51
N GLU A 622 30.77 5.35 -3.38
CA GLU A 622 29.79 5.70 -2.35
C GLU A 622 28.43 5.08 -2.66
N ILE A 623 27.96 5.19 -3.91
CA ILE A 623 26.73 4.53 -4.39
C ILE A 623 26.82 3.02 -4.14
N ARG A 624 27.93 2.39 -4.53
CA ARG A 624 28.13 0.94 -4.32
C ARG A 624 28.18 0.57 -2.84
N ALA A 625 28.81 1.39 -2.01
CA ALA A 625 28.89 1.13 -0.57
C ALA A 625 27.51 1.25 0.10
N ALA A 626 26.73 2.26 -0.28
CA ALA A 626 25.35 2.43 0.20
C ALA A 626 24.45 1.29 -0.28
N GLY A 627 24.52 0.92 -1.57
CA GLY A 627 23.77 -0.20 -2.11
C GLY A 627 24.10 -1.53 -1.41
N ARG A 628 25.37 -1.79 -1.08
CA ARG A 628 25.74 -2.98 -0.29
C ARG A 628 25.13 -3.00 1.11
N LYS A 629 24.87 -1.84 1.72
CA LYS A 629 24.16 -1.78 3.02
C LYS A 629 22.70 -2.16 2.86
N VAL A 630 22.05 -1.71 1.78
CA VAL A 630 20.67 -2.11 1.44
C VAL A 630 20.59 -3.63 1.22
N LEU A 631 21.45 -4.20 0.35
CA LEU A 631 21.51 -5.64 0.12
C LEU A 631 21.77 -6.42 1.43
N LYS A 632 22.65 -5.93 2.29
CA LYS A 632 22.90 -6.57 3.60
C LYS A 632 21.68 -6.51 4.52
N SER A 633 20.88 -5.45 4.44
CA SER A 633 19.72 -5.22 5.31
C SER A 633 18.53 -6.09 4.92
N ILE A 634 18.28 -6.24 3.60
CA ILE A 634 17.26 -7.15 3.09
C ILE A 634 17.72 -8.60 3.21
N GLY A 635 19.02 -8.85 3.06
CA GLY A 635 19.52 -10.21 2.87
C GLY A 635 19.63 -10.54 1.39
N TYR A 636 19.71 -11.84 1.11
CA TYR A 636 20.15 -12.48 -0.13
C TYR A 636 20.15 -11.59 -1.43
N PRO A 637 21.28 -11.38 -2.17
CA PRO A 637 22.35 -12.36 -2.45
C PRO A 637 23.82 -11.85 -2.54
N VAL A 638 24.77 -12.81 -2.49
CA VAL A 638 25.99 -12.79 -3.34
C VAL A 638 26.06 -14.15 -4.07
N ASN A 639 25.84 -14.11 -5.39
CA ASN A 639 25.76 -15.22 -6.35
C ASN A 639 24.55 -16.15 -6.22
N GLN A 640 23.38 -15.66 -6.68
CA GLN A 640 22.24 -16.52 -7.06
C GLN A 640 22.64 -17.71 -7.96
N ARG A 641 23.71 -17.56 -8.77
CA ARG A 641 24.22 -18.61 -9.68
C ARG A 641 24.56 -19.92 -8.99
N ASN A 642 24.91 -19.90 -7.70
CA ASN A 642 25.28 -21.11 -6.95
C ASN A 642 24.14 -21.67 -6.07
N SER A 643 23.02 -20.96 -5.94
CA SER A 643 21.92 -21.31 -5.03
C SER A 643 20.67 -21.85 -5.69
N LEU A 644 20.63 -21.90 -7.03
CA LEU A 644 19.66 -22.72 -7.76
C LEU A 644 20.03 -24.21 -7.61
N LYS A 645 20.05 -24.72 -6.37
CA LYS A 645 19.97 -26.16 -6.14
C LYS A 645 18.54 -26.59 -6.40
N ALA A 646 18.14 -26.62 -7.66
CA ALA A 646 16.83 -27.11 -8.01
C ALA A 646 16.95 -28.11 -9.16
N PHE A 647 16.51 -29.31 -8.80
CA PHE A 647 16.14 -30.47 -9.61
C PHE A 647 16.76 -30.54 -11.01
N GLU A 648 17.73 -31.44 -11.15
CA GLU A 648 18.19 -31.91 -12.45
C GLU A 648 17.07 -32.73 -13.10
N GLY A 649 16.45 -32.19 -14.14
CA GLY A 649 15.43 -32.88 -14.94
C GLY A 649 15.28 -32.24 -16.33
N PRO A 650 14.80 -33.01 -17.32
CA PRO A 650 14.59 -32.49 -18.68
C PRO A 650 13.46 -31.45 -18.71
N ILE A 651 13.64 -30.35 -19.45
CA ILE A 651 12.57 -29.37 -19.71
C ILE A 651 11.79 -29.81 -20.94
N THR A 652 10.48 -30.02 -20.82
CA THR A 652 9.62 -30.44 -21.94
C THR A 652 8.60 -29.36 -22.29
N ILE A 653 8.62 -28.88 -23.54
CA ILE A 653 7.63 -27.95 -24.09
C ILE A 653 6.66 -28.75 -24.95
N VAL A 654 5.37 -28.70 -24.61
CA VAL A 654 4.30 -29.43 -25.30
C VAL A 654 3.52 -28.50 -26.23
N ALA A 655 3.28 -28.92 -27.47
CA ALA A 655 2.46 -28.17 -28.43
C ALA A 655 1.74 -29.10 -29.43
N GLN A 656 0.87 -28.56 -30.28
CA GLN A 656 0.25 -29.34 -31.36
C GLN A 656 1.30 -29.72 -32.43
N LYS A 657 1.15 -30.90 -33.05
CA LYS A 657 2.00 -31.35 -34.15
C LYS A 657 2.09 -30.29 -35.26
N GLY A 658 3.31 -29.97 -35.69
CA GLY A 658 3.57 -28.99 -36.74
C GLY A 658 3.55 -27.54 -36.27
N SER A 659 3.38 -27.28 -34.97
CA SER A 659 3.59 -25.94 -34.39
C SER A 659 5.09 -25.60 -34.38
N THR A 660 5.44 -24.33 -34.52
CA THR A 660 6.82 -23.85 -34.38
C THR A 660 7.00 -23.17 -33.04
N VAL A 661 7.94 -23.64 -32.23
CA VAL A 661 8.33 -23.00 -30.98
C VAL A 661 9.46 -22.04 -31.26
N ARG A 662 9.23 -20.74 -31.09
CA ARG A 662 10.27 -19.71 -31.11
C ARG A 662 10.79 -19.50 -29.70
N TRP A 663 12.07 -19.70 -29.44
CA TRP A 663 12.63 -19.69 -28.10
C TRP A 663 14.02 -19.07 -27.99
N GLY A 664 14.43 -18.71 -26.79
CA GLY A 664 15.78 -18.26 -26.43
C GLY A 664 16.06 -18.55 -24.96
N VAL A 665 17.29 -18.32 -24.52
CA VAL A 665 17.72 -18.56 -23.13
C VAL A 665 17.70 -17.26 -22.33
N ASN A 666 17.48 -17.31 -21.02
CA ASN A 666 17.75 -16.18 -20.09
C ASN A 666 17.27 -14.79 -20.57
N GLY A 667 16.04 -14.67 -21.07
CA GLY A 667 15.47 -13.40 -21.55
C GLY A 667 15.56 -13.19 -23.06
N PHE A 668 15.44 -14.28 -23.83
CA PHE A 668 15.56 -14.36 -25.31
C PHE A 668 16.97 -14.18 -25.86
N ASP A 669 18.02 -14.46 -25.08
CA ASP A 669 19.37 -14.57 -25.59
C ASP A 669 19.49 -15.77 -26.55
N THR A 670 20.46 -15.68 -27.47
CA THR A 670 20.70 -16.74 -28.45
C THR A 670 21.36 -17.95 -27.79
N PRO A 671 20.79 -19.17 -27.92
CA PRO A 671 21.37 -20.37 -27.35
C PRO A 671 22.65 -20.76 -28.11
N THR A 672 23.82 -20.43 -27.56
CA THR A 672 25.12 -20.61 -28.23
C THR A 672 25.97 -21.75 -27.65
N ASN A 673 25.67 -22.20 -26.43
CA ASN A 673 26.49 -23.18 -25.70
C ASN A 673 25.68 -24.37 -25.16
N MET A 674 24.66 -24.85 -25.87
CA MET A 674 23.82 -25.96 -25.41
C MET A 674 23.45 -26.93 -26.53
N ASP A 675 23.08 -28.16 -26.17
CA ASP A 675 22.51 -29.13 -27.11
C ASP A 675 21.13 -28.65 -27.58
N LEU A 676 20.98 -28.47 -28.89
CA LEU A 676 19.74 -27.99 -29.49
C LEU A 676 18.79 -29.16 -29.76
N PRO A 677 17.49 -29.01 -29.47
CA PRO A 677 16.46 -29.96 -29.92
C PRO A 677 16.51 -30.17 -31.44
N ALA A 678 16.13 -31.35 -31.92
CA ALA A 678 16.08 -31.63 -33.36
C ALA A 678 15.11 -30.66 -34.07
N ASP A 679 15.36 -30.38 -35.34
CA ASP A 679 14.59 -29.42 -36.16
C ASP A 679 14.66 -27.96 -35.68
N THR A 680 15.72 -27.60 -34.94
CA THR A 680 16.00 -26.22 -34.49
C THR A 680 16.76 -25.42 -35.56
N VAL A 681 16.28 -24.21 -35.86
CA VAL A 681 16.93 -23.20 -36.71
C VAL A 681 17.29 -21.97 -35.87
N LEU A 682 18.53 -21.49 -35.97
CA LEU A 682 18.98 -20.28 -35.30
C LEU A 682 18.77 -19.06 -36.18
N ASN A 683 18.09 -18.03 -35.66
CA ASN A 683 17.73 -16.80 -36.35
C ASN A 683 18.22 -15.57 -35.55
N GLY A 684 19.52 -15.24 -35.64
CA GLY A 684 20.12 -13.94 -35.28
C GLY A 684 19.81 -13.29 -33.92
N GLY A 685 19.15 -14.01 -33.02
CA GLY A 685 18.52 -13.46 -31.81
C GLY A 685 17.57 -14.43 -31.10
N PHE A 686 17.12 -15.50 -31.76
CA PHE A 686 16.34 -16.58 -31.14
C PHE A 686 16.50 -17.88 -31.94
N ALA A 687 16.02 -18.98 -31.39
CA ALA A 687 15.92 -20.29 -32.02
C ALA A 687 14.46 -20.61 -32.38
N GLU A 688 14.24 -21.41 -33.41
CA GLU A 688 12.92 -21.92 -33.78
C GLU A 688 12.97 -23.42 -33.94
N THR A 689 12.10 -24.14 -33.24
CA THR A 689 12.01 -25.60 -33.30
C THR A 689 10.62 -26.00 -33.75
N THR A 690 10.53 -26.79 -34.83
CA THR A 690 9.24 -27.33 -35.27
C THR A 690 8.90 -28.57 -34.46
N ILE A 691 7.70 -28.64 -33.88
CA ILE A 691 7.27 -29.75 -33.05
C ILE A 691 6.84 -30.93 -33.92
N THR A 692 7.76 -31.88 -34.08
CA THR A 692 7.58 -33.12 -34.85
C THR A 692 7.62 -34.38 -33.97
N GLN A 693 8.19 -34.30 -32.77
CA GLN A 693 8.42 -35.43 -31.86
C GLN A 693 7.24 -35.69 -30.91
N VAL A 694 7.09 -36.94 -30.47
CA VAL A 694 6.07 -37.41 -29.51
C VAL A 694 6.77 -37.89 -28.26
N GLY A 695 6.39 -37.36 -27.09
CA GLY A 695 6.88 -37.75 -25.78
C GLY A 695 6.26 -39.06 -25.27
N GLU A 696 6.78 -39.57 -24.15
CA GLU A 696 6.34 -40.86 -23.55
C GLU A 696 4.87 -40.88 -23.14
N ASP A 697 4.29 -39.71 -22.83
CA ASP A 697 2.88 -39.51 -22.50
C ASP A 697 1.96 -39.40 -23.73
N GLY A 698 2.51 -39.60 -24.93
CA GLY A 698 1.78 -39.53 -26.20
C GLY A 698 1.51 -38.12 -26.71
N ARG A 699 2.00 -37.06 -26.04
CA ARG A 699 1.85 -35.67 -26.49
C ARG A 699 3.01 -35.24 -27.37
N TYR A 700 2.75 -34.33 -28.31
CA TYR A 700 3.78 -33.75 -29.16
C TYR A 700 4.61 -32.72 -28.39
N CYS A 701 5.93 -32.87 -28.39
CA CYS A 701 6.81 -32.05 -27.56
C CYS A 701 8.19 -31.81 -28.17
N MET A 702 8.92 -30.86 -27.58
CA MET A 702 10.37 -30.72 -27.67
C MET A 702 10.94 -30.79 -26.26
N THR A 703 12.11 -31.41 -26.11
CA THR A 703 12.72 -31.65 -24.80
C THR A 703 14.16 -31.17 -24.77
N PHE A 704 14.51 -30.45 -23.72
CA PHE A 704 15.89 -30.12 -23.35
C PHE A 704 16.35 -31.11 -22.28
N ASN A 705 17.18 -32.07 -22.65
CA ASN A 705 17.62 -33.13 -21.74
C ASN A 705 18.53 -32.61 -20.62
N SER A 706 19.31 -31.58 -20.92
CA SER A 706 20.16 -30.87 -19.97
C SER A 706 20.36 -29.45 -20.43
N LEU A 707 20.51 -28.54 -19.49
CA LEU A 707 20.91 -27.16 -19.76
C LEU A 707 22.36 -26.94 -19.24
N PRO A 708 23.15 -26.04 -19.84
CA PRO A 708 24.43 -25.57 -19.29
C PRO A 708 24.23 -24.74 -18.02
N GLU A 709 25.13 -24.81 -17.03
CA GLU A 709 24.97 -24.14 -15.70
C GLU A 709 24.56 -22.65 -15.78
N ASP A 710 24.98 -21.93 -16.81
CA ASP A 710 24.65 -20.53 -17.04
C ASP A 710 23.25 -20.30 -17.64
N VAL A 711 22.58 -21.36 -18.11
CA VAL A 711 21.20 -21.36 -18.63
C VAL A 711 20.24 -21.88 -17.55
N HIS A 712 19.44 -20.96 -17.02
CA HIS A 712 18.45 -21.23 -15.96
C HIS A 712 17.02 -21.33 -16.52
N SER A 713 16.75 -20.74 -17.68
CA SER A 713 15.41 -20.62 -18.24
C SER A 713 15.41 -20.62 -19.78
N ILE A 714 14.33 -21.16 -20.35
CA ILE A 714 13.98 -21.16 -21.77
C ILE A 714 12.74 -20.29 -21.94
N TYR A 715 12.90 -19.14 -22.59
CA TYR A 715 11.79 -18.26 -22.98
C TYR A 715 11.28 -18.70 -24.33
N TYR A 716 9.97 -18.88 -24.51
CA TYR A 716 9.43 -19.38 -25.77
C TYR A 716 8.02 -18.88 -26.12
N ARG A 717 7.69 -18.96 -27.40
CA ARG A 717 6.36 -18.71 -27.98
C ARG A 717 6.00 -19.87 -28.90
N ILE A 718 4.74 -20.26 -28.88
CA ILE A 718 4.22 -21.30 -29.77
C ILE A 718 3.49 -20.62 -30.93
N LEU A 719 3.91 -20.92 -32.15
CA LEU A 719 3.26 -20.53 -33.40
C LEU A 719 2.45 -21.73 -33.89
N LYS A 720 1.18 -21.50 -34.27
CA LYS A 720 0.34 -22.52 -34.90
C LYS A 720 0.97 -23.01 -36.21
N PRO A 721 0.57 -24.19 -36.72
CA PRO A 721 1.04 -24.71 -38.00
C PRO A 721 0.77 -23.78 -39.20
N ASP A 722 -0.22 -22.88 -39.09
CA ASP A 722 -0.56 -21.87 -40.10
C ASP A 722 0.22 -20.54 -39.92
N GLY A 723 1.18 -20.49 -38.98
CA GLY A 723 1.96 -19.31 -38.66
C GLY A 723 1.26 -18.31 -37.73
N GLN A 724 0.00 -18.52 -37.35
CA GLN A 724 -0.69 -17.64 -36.42
C GLN A 724 -0.17 -17.81 -34.98
N ARG A 725 -0.06 -16.69 -34.26
CA ARG A 725 0.53 -16.65 -32.91
C ARG A 725 -0.42 -17.26 -31.87
N TYR A 726 0.10 -18.04 -30.92
CA TYR A 726 -0.46 -18.03 -29.57
C TYR A 726 0.18 -16.88 -28.79
N GLY A 727 -0.64 -16.06 -28.15
CA GLY A 727 -0.20 -14.91 -27.36
C GLY A 727 0.61 -15.30 -26.11
N LYS A 728 1.35 -14.30 -25.61
CA LYS A 728 2.28 -14.27 -24.46
C LYS A 728 3.56 -15.13 -24.60
N VAL A 729 4.66 -14.59 -24.10
CA VAL A 729 5.93 -15.32 -23.91
C VAL A 729 5.75 -16.27 -22.73
N ASN A 730 6.19 -17.51 -22.87
CA ASN A 730 6.25 -18.50 -21.81
C ASN A 730 7.69 -18.66 -21.34
N VAL A 731 7.88 -19.15 -20.12
CA VAL A 731 9.19 -19.47 -19.57
C VAL A 731 9.15 -20.87 -18.99
N ALA A 732 10.14 -21.69 -19.34
CA ALA A 732 10.35 -22.99 -18.74
C ALA A 732 11.75 -23.00 -18.09
N SER A 733 11.85 -23.36 -16.82
CA SER A 733 13.13 -23.39 -16.09
C SER A 733 13.40 -24.79 -15.53
N ARG A 734 14.62 -25.03 -15.05
CA ARG A 734 15.01 -26.31 -14.37
C ARG A 734 14.27 -26.55 -13.06
N THR A 735 13.62 -25.51 -12.55
CA THR A 735 13.13 -25.41 -11.19
C THR A 735 11.67 -25.06 -11.33
N GLU A 736 10.76 -26.04 -11.24
CA GLU A 736 9.33 -25.73 -11.36
C GLU A 736 8.93 -24.54 -10.46
N TYR A 737 9.62 -24.41 -9.31
CA TYR A 737 9.65 -23.24 -8.46
C TYR A 737 10.96 -23.13 -7.65
N PHE A 738 11.28 -21.92 -7.21
CA PHE A 738 12.26 -21.56 -6.19
C PHE A 738 11.55 -21.24 -4.87
N TYR A 739 12.16 -21.61 -3.75
CA TYR A 739 11.70 -21.25 -2.41
C TYR A 739 12.92 -21.11 -1.51
N THR A 740 13.01 -20.03 -0.75
CA THR A 740 14.05 -19.83 0.26
C THR A 740 13.50 -19.21 1.53
N GLU A 741 14.07 -19.64 2.64
CA GLU A 741 13.91 -19.05 3.96
C GLU A 741 15.26 -18.58 4.55
N GLU A 742 16.34 -18.67 3.77
CA GLU A 742 17.71 -18.40 4.19
C GLU A 742 18.03 -16.90 4.20
N PHE A 743 17.31 -16.16 5.04
CA PHE A 743 17.55 -14.74 5.26
C PHE A 743 18.27 -14.48 6.58
N PRO A 744 19.11 -13.44 6.68
CA PRO A 744 19.64 -12.99 7.96
C PRO A 744 18.51 -12.75 8.96
N LYS A 745 18.71 -13.04 10.25
CA LYS A 745 17.66 -12.81 11.28
C LYS A 745 17.16 -11.36 11.36
N ALA A 746 17.98 -10.39 10.93
CA ALA A 746 17.61 -8.98 10.87
C ALA A 746 16.85 -8.58 9.59
N SER A 747 16.74 -9.50 8.63
CA SER A 747 16.04 -9.30 7.36
C SER A 747 14.56 -8.99 7.58
N PRO A 748 13.99 -8.03 6.84
CA PRO A 748 12.55 -7.92 6.69
C PRO A 748 11.97 -9.08 5.88
N VAL A 749 12.68 -9.65 4.89
CA VAL A 749 12.17 -10.82 4.15
C VAL A 749 12.34 -12.07 5.01
N LEU A 750 11.23 -12.72 5.33
CA LEU A 750 11.15 -13.97 6.07
C LEU A 750 11.34 -15.16 5.11
N ALA A 751 10.57 -15.18 4.03
CA ALA A 751 10.64 -16.17 2.97
C ALA A 751 10.27 -15.53 1.63
N GLU A 752 10.82 -16.10 0.56
CA GLU A 752 10.55 -15.69 -0.82
C GLU A 752 10.47 -16.94 -1.70
N ALA A 753 9.57 -16.91 -2.67
CA ALA A 753 9.42 -17.98 -3.64
C ALA A 753 8.86 -17.47 -4.97
N HIS A 754 9.30 -18.09 -6.05
CA HIS A 754 8.85 -17.76 -7.40
C HIS A 754 8.92 -18.96 -8.36
N THR A 755 8.05 -18.99 -9.36
CA THR A 755 8.10 -20.00 -10.43
C THR A 755 8.94 -19.51 -11.63
N ALA A 756 9.11 -20.38 -12.63
CA ALA A 756 9.76 -20.02 -13.90
C ALA A 756 9.15 -18.76 -14.53
N GLY A 757 10.00 -17.84 -15.02
CA GLY A 757 9.60 -16.55 -15.57
C GLY A 757 9.53 -15.41 -14.56
N MET A 758 9.62 -15.73 -13.27
CA MET A 758 9.73 -14.77 -12.18
C MET A 758 11.13 -14.73 -11.58
N GLU A 759 12.14 -15.19 -12.33
CA GLU A 759 13.54 -15.09 -11.93
C GLU A 759 13.88 -13.62 -11.62
N PHE A 760 14.73 -13.43 -10.62
CA PHE A 760 15.09 -12.11 -10.07
C PHE A 760 13.95 -11.37 -9.36
N SER A 761 12.89 -12.09 -8.94
CA SER A 761 12.02 -11.62 -7.85
C SER A 761 12.69 -11.98 -6.53
N TYR A 762 12.75 -11.02 -5.60
CA TYR A 762 13.42 -11.16 -4.31
C TYR A 762 12.51 -10.76 -3.14
N GLY A 763 11.21 -10.67 -3.43
CA GLY A 763 10.14 -10.60 -2.46
C GLY A 763 9.79 -9.20 -2.00
N LEU A 764 10.48 -8.16 -2.46
CA LEU A 764 10.12 -6.80 -2.13
C LEU A 764 10.51 -5.83 -3.25
N ALA A 765 9.51 -5.17 -3.81
CA ALA A 765 9.67 -4.13 -4.80
C ALA A 765 9.63 -2.74 -4.15
N ILE A 766 10.08 -1.73 -4.89
CA ILE A 766 10.02 -0.32 -4.52
C ILE A 766 9.65 0.52 -5.74
N ASN A 767 8.93 1.62 -5.54
CA ASN A 767 8.67 2.56 -6.61
C ASN A 767 9.98 3.20 -7.08
N TYR A 768 10.27 3.12 -8.38
CA TYR A 768 11.45 3.74 -8.96
C TYR A 768 11.09 4.33 -10.32
N CYS A 769 11.06 5.65 -10.37
CA CYS A 769 10.74 6.41 -11.57
C CYS A 769 11.66 7.63 -11.69
N ASN A 770 11.72 8.22 -12.88
CA ASN A 770 12.37 9.52 -13.08
C ASN A 770 11.47 10.66 -12.58
N SER A 771 12.05 11.86 -12.42
CA SER A 771 11.34 13.02 -11.87
C SER A 771 10.13 13.43 -12.71
N ASP A 772 10.16 13.20 -14.01
CA ASP A 772 9.06 13.53 -14.92
C ASP A 772 7.87 12.57 -14.79
N SER A 773 8.11 11.34 -14.32
CA SER A 773 7.10 10.30 -14.08
C SER A 773 6.67 10.23 -12.61
N TYR A 774 7.15 11.15 -11.77
CA TYR A 774 6.82 11.20 -10.36
C TYR A 774 5.36 11.62 -10.13
N LYS A 775 4.56 10.73 -9.54
CA LYS A 775 3.17 10.99 -9.17
C LYS A 775 3.11 11.71 -7.82
N LYS A 776 2.44 12.86 -7.75
CA LYS A 776 2.33 13.66 -6.52
C LYS A 776 1.59 12.93 -5.40
N GLU A 777 0.71 11.98 -5.76
CA GLU A 777 -0.03 11.12 -4.85
C GLU A 777 0.88 10.29 -3.94
N TYR A 778 2.10 9.99 -4.38
CA TYR A 778 3.12 9.29 -3.60
C TYR A 778 3.49 10.06 -2.30
N GLU A 779 3.42 11.40 -2.32
CA GLU A 779 3.71 12.27 -1.16
C GLU A 779 2.73 12.11 0.00
N LYS A 780 1.58 11.46 -0.24
CA LYS A 780 0.58 11.25 0.80
C LYS A 780 0.94 10.07 1.72
N LEU A 781 1.82 9.18 1.28
CA LEU A 781 2.18 7.99 2.03
C LEU A 781 3.00 8.34 3.28
N GLU A 782 2.86 7.58 4.37
CA GLU A 782 3.71 7.80 5.55
C GLU A 782 5.18 7.49 5.27
N PHE A 783 5.46 6.60 4.33
CA PHE A 783 6.82 6.26 3.92
C PHE A 783 7.59 7.49 3.41
N THR A 784 6.95 8.37 2.62
CA THR A 784 7.61 9.55 2.06
C THR A 784 7.86 10.66 3.10
N LYS A 785 7.21 10.59 4.26
CA LYS A 785 7.44 11.55 5.36
C LYS A 785 8.70 11.23 6.17
N VAL A 786 9.24 10.02 6.03
CA VAL A 786 10.35 9.48 6.84
C VAL A 786 11.47 8.86 6.00
N SER A 787 11.21 8.64 4.72
CA SER A 787 12.20 8.24 3.72
C SER A 787 12.73 9.47 2.99
N LYS A 788 13.94 9.37 2.44
CA LYS A 788 14.51 10.31 1.47
C LYS A 788 14.38 9.78 0.04
N TRP A 789 13.72 8.64 -0.14
CA TRP A 789 13.58 8.03 -1.45
C TRP A 789 12.77 8.91 -2.40
N ASP A 790 11.70 9.54 -1.93
CA ASP A 790 10.90 10.49 -2.71
C ASP A 790 11.69 11.78 -3.05
N GLU A 791 12.54 12.26 -2.14
CA GLU A 791 13.50 13.34 -2.45
C GLU A 791 14.41 12.95 -3.61
N PHE A 792 14.92 11.71 -3.63
CA PHE A 792 15.72 11.18 -4.73
C PHE A 792 14.91 11.06 -6.03
N LEU A 793 13.70 10.50 -6.00
CA LEU A 793 12.88 10.34 -7.21
C LEU A 793 12.54 11.69 -7.88
N ARG A 794 12.39 12.76 -7.08
CA ARG A 794 12.17 14.13 -7.59
C ARG A 794 13.48 14.90 -7.87
N HIS A 795 14.63 14.31 -7.57
CA HIS A 795 15.90 15.04 -7.65
C HIS A 795 16.27 15.33 -9.10
N THR A 796 16.46 16.61 -9.41
CA THR A 796 17.09 17.07 -10.65
C THR A 796 18.48 17.61 -10.33
N GLY A 797 19.51 16.87 -10.76
CA GLY A 797 20.88 17.24 -10.45
C GLY A 797 21.37 18.45 -11.24
N ALA A 798 22.41 19.12 -10.76
CA ALA A 798 23.14 20.10 -11.57
C ALA A 798 24.08 19.37 -12.54
N PHE A 799 23.85 19.53 -13.84
CA PHE A 799 24.73 18.97 -14.86
C PHE A 799 26.15 19.56 -14.74
N ARG A 800 27.17 18.71 -14.85
CA ARG A 800 28.58 19.11 -14.79
C ARG A 800 29.35 18.55 -15.99
N LYS A 801 30.03 19.43 -16.71
CA LYS A 801 30.92 19.06 -17.81
C LYS A 801 32.13 18.28 -17.29
N THR A 802 32.38 17.09 -17.86
CA THR A 802 33.57 16.26 -17.59
C THR A 802 34.35 15.88 -18.86
N SER A 803 33.79 16.16 -20.03
CA SER A 803 34.39 15.96 -21.35
C SER A 803 34.15 17.17 -22.26
N ASP A 804 34.85 17.25 -23.38
CA ASP A 804 34.55 18.21 -24.46
C ASP A 804 33.51 17.69 -25.45
N ILE A 805 33.01 16.46 -25.25
CA ILE A 805 31.94 15.87 -26.05
C ILE A 805 30.66 15.82 -25.20
N LEU A 806 29.59 16.45 -25.68
CA LEU A 806 28.24 16.39 -25.12
C LEU A 806 27.34 15.57 -26.04
N VAL A 807 26.61 14.61 -25.48
CA VAL A 807 25.55 13.85 -26.16
C VAL A 807 24.20 14.24 -25.58
N ILE A 808 23.26 14.60 -26.46
CA ILE A 808 21.88 14.93 -26.14
C ILE A 808 21.02 13.89 -26.86
N PRO A 809 20.55 12.85 -26.15
CA PRO A 809 19.77 11.78 -26.74
C PRO A 809 18.35 12.23 -27.09
N ASP A 810 17.69 11.43 -27.94
CA ASP A 810 16.23 11.44 -28.08
C ASP A 810 15.64 10.90 -26.77
N CYS A 811 14.78 11.66 -26.07
CA CYS A 811 14.17 11.13 -24.85
C CYS A 811 12.65 11.18 -24.92
N ALA A 812 12.11 10.23 -25.67
CA ALA A 812 10.68 10.01 -25.83
C ALA A 812 10.10 8.95 -24.89
N ASN A 813 10.65 8.69 -23.70
CA ASN A 813 10.17 7.65 -22.77
C ASN A 813 9.85 6.27 -23.45
N ASP A 814 10.54 5.90 -24.53
CA ASP A 814 10.30 4.66 -25.30
C ASP A 814 11.59 3.83 -25.41
N PHE A 815 11.45 2.53 -25.68
CA PHE A 815 12.51 1.55 -25.92
C PHE A 815 13.54 2.00 -26.99
N ARG A 816 13.15 2.91 -27.89
CA ARG A 816 14.02 3.51 -28.92
C ARG A 816 15.09 4.43 -28.34
N ASP A 817 14.81 5.12 -27.23
CA ASP A 817 15.77 6.02 -26.56
C ASP A 817 16.98 5.24 -26.02
N ASP A 818 16.69 4.04 -25.49
CA ASP A 818 17.70 3.14 -24.98
C ASP A 818 18.63 2.64 -26.10
N LEU A 819 18.10 2.43 -27.30
CA LEU A 819 18.89 2.04 -28.46
C LEU A 819 19.85 3.17 -28.89
N HIS A 820 19.41 4.43 -28.83
CA HIS A 820 20.23 5.60 -29.16
C HIS A 820 21.36 5.80 -28.15
N LEU A 821 21.06 5.72 -26.85
CA LEU A 821 22.08 5.79 -25.80
C LEU A 821 23.11 4.68 -25.93
N LYS A 822 22.66 3.44 -26.17
CA LYS A 822 23.55 2.29 -26.40
C LYS A 822 24.41 2.48 -27.65
N PHE A 823 23.84 3.02 -28.73
CA PHE A 823 24.58 3.37 -29.93
C PHE A 823 25.70 4.38 -29.63
N TYR A 824 25.42 5.45 -28.88
CA TYR A 824 26.43 6.44 -28.55
C TYR A 824 27.51 5.87 -27.63
N ALA A 825 27.15 5.01 -26.67
CA ALA A 825 28.11 4.30 -25.84
C ALA A 825 29.06 3.43 -26.69
N ASP A 826 28.54 2.71 -27.69
CA ASP A 826 29.34 1.92 -28.62
C ASP A 826 30.15 2.78 -29.61
N LEU A 827 29.59 3.90 -30.06
CA LEU A 827 30.23 4.86 -30.96
C LEU A 827 31.46 5.50 -30.30
N LEU A 828 31.26 5.99 -29.08
CA LEU A 828 32.22 6.76 -28.29
C LEU A 828 33.06 5.86 -27.38
N LYS A 829 32.94 4.54 -27.50
CA LYS A 829 33.71 3.57 -26.72
C LYS A 829 35.21 3.91 -26.71
N GLY A 830 35.76 4.12 -25.52
CA GLY A 830 37.15 4.52 -25.31
C GLY A 830 37.42 6.03 -25.36
N ARG A 831 36.41 6.87 -25.59
CA ARG A 831 36.45 8.32 -25.43
C ARG A 831 35.62 8.74 -24.22
N LYS A 832 35.99 9.85 -23.59
CA LYS A 832 35.15 10.47 -22.57
C LYS A 832 34.06 11.30 -23.25
N TYR A 833 32.85 11.24 -22.74
CA TYR A 833 31.72 12.07 -23.18
C TYR A 833 30.78 12.28 -22.01
N ASP A 834 30.05 13.39 -22.05
CA ASP A 834 28.95 13.69 -21.13
C ASP A 834 27.62 13.43 -21.84
N VAL A 835 26.59 13.06 -21.08
CA VAL A 835 25.22 12.86 -21.59
C VAL A 835 24.27 13.78 -20.84
N TYR A 836 23.53 14.61 -21.56
CA TYR A 836 22.48 15.46 -21.00
C TYR A 836 21.11 14.85 -21.32
N ASP A 837 20.58 14.10 -20.37
CA ASP A 837 19.28 13.46 -20.44
C ASP A 837 18.26 14.28 -19.64
N PHE A 838 17.27 14.84 -20.32
CA PHE A 838 16.32 15.76 -19.72
C PHE A 838 15.40 15.12 -18.69
N ARG A 839 15.25 13.78 -18.71
CA ARG A 839 14.51 13.04 -17.68
C ARG A 839 15.14 13.14 -16.29
N TYR A 840 16.43 13.50 -16.23
CA TYR A 840 17.20 13.62 -14.99
C TYR A 840 17.67 15.05 -14.70
N TYR A 841 17.92 15.86 -15.73
CA TYR A 841 18.43 17.23 -15.58
C TYR A 841 17.38 18.31 -15.86
N GLY A 842 16.18 17.93 -16.33
CA GLY A 842 15.14 18.87 -16.75
C GLY A 842 15.51 19.66 -18.01
N PRO A 843 14.76 20.73 -18.33
CA PRO A 843 15.03 21.59 -19.48
C PRO A 843 16.46 22.14 -19.47
N MET A 844 17.12 22.10 -20.62
CA MET A 844 18.50 22.55 -20.77
C MET A 844 18.56 24.08 -20.82
N SER A 845 19.34 24.63 -19.90
CA SER A 845 19.66 26.06 -19.93
C SER A 845 20.75 26.37 -20.97
N GLU A 846 20.77 27.61 -21.46
CA GLU A 846 21.82 28.11 -22.36
C GLU A 846 23.23 27.83 -21.81
N SER A 847 23.41 28.00 -20.49
CA SER A 847 24.71 27.85 -19.83
C SER A 847 25.34 26.46 -19.99
N VAL A 848 24.52 25.42 -20.18
CA VAL A 848 25.01 24.06 -20.43
C VAL A 848 25.72 24.01 -21.78
N ILE A 849 25.06 24.43 -22.87
CA ILE A 849 25.64 24.47 -24.21
C ILE A 849 26.85 25.42 -24.27
N GLU A 850 26.77 26.58 -23.61
CA GLU A 850 27.89 27.52 -23.56
C GLU A 850 29.15 26.93 -22.93
N SER A 851 29.02 26.01 -21.97
CA SER A 851 30.16 25.31 -21.38
C SER A 851 30.92 24.41 -22.38
N TYR A 852 30.29 24.09 -23.51
CA TYR A 852 30.87 23.34 -24.63
C TYR A 852 31.27 24.23 -25.81
N ALA A 853 31.41 25.55 -25.66
CA ALA A 853 31.66 26.47 -26.79
C ALA A 853 32.77 26.07 -27.80
N ASN A 854 33.81 25.35 -27.36
CA ASN A 854 34.90 24.84 -28.22
C ASN A 854 34.91 23.30 -28.37
N GLY A 855 33.85 22.63 -27.93
CA GLY A 855 33.69 21.18 -27.91
C GLY A 855 32.81 20.66 -29.04
N THR A 856 32.46 19.37 -28.95
CA THR A 856 31.53 18.71 -29.86
C THR A 856 30.21 18.46 -29.15
N VAL A 857 29.11 18.94 -29.72
CA VAL A 857 27.75 18.65 -29.27
C VAL A 857 27.12 17.70 -30.29
N ILE A 858 26.54 16.60 -29.80
CA ILE A 858 25.85 15.59 -30.60
C ILE A 858 24.39 15.58 -30.15
N VAL A 859 23.47 15.82 -31.09
CA VAL A 859 22.03 15.92 -30.86
C VAL A 859 21.30 14.90 -31.72
N PHE A 860 20.35 14.20 -31.13
CA PHE A 860 19.36 13.41 -31.86
C PHE A 860 17.99 14.12 -31.88
N ALA A 861 17.40 14.31 -33.06
CA ALA A 861 16.10 14.95 -33.27
C ALA A 861 15.13 13.96 -33.93
N GLY A 862 14.05 13.55 -33.27
CA GLY A 862 13.05 12.60 -33.79
C GLY A 862 11.62 13.07 -33.55
N TYR A 863 10.61 12.31 -34.02
CA TYR A 863 9.16 12.60 -33.94
C TYR A 863 8.65 13.04 -32.55
N ASN A 864 9.31 12.62 -31.48
CA ASN A 864 8.94 12.94 -30.09
C ASN A 864 9.84 14.02 -29.46
N ASN A 865 10.92 14.39 -30.15
CA ASN A 865 11.82 15.49 -29.85
C ASN A 865 11.42 16.71 -30.71
N ASP A 866 10.11 17.00 -30.77
CA ASP A 866 9.63 18.29 -31.24
C ASP A 866 10.35 19.33 -30.35
N LEU A 867 11.31 20.07 -30.92
CA LEU A 867 12.19 20.95 -30.16
C LEU A 867 11.46 22.17 -29.56
N GLY A 868 10.14 22.22 -29.72
CA GLY A 868 9.23 23.00 -28.90
C GLY A 868 7.87 22.37 -28.55
N THR A 869 7.68 21.03 -28.62
CA THR A 869 6.36 20.44 -28.32
C THR A 869 6.35 18.93 -27.98
N LEU A 870 6.46 18.58 -26.69
CA LEU A 870 5.98 17.26 -26.22
C LEU A 870 4.50 17.36 -25.80
N THR A 871 3.58 16.87 -26.64
CA THR A 871 2.13 16.92 -26.32
C THR A 871 1.35 15.60 -26.36
N ASP A 872 1.82 14.51 -26.96
CA ASP A 872 0.88 13.44 -27.38
C ASP A 872 1.04 12.01 -26.79
N MET A 873 2.01 11.72 -25.91
CA MET A 873 2.26 10.31 -25.53
C MET A 873 1.65 9.80 -24.23
N PHE A 874 0.84 10.60 -23.53
CA PHE A 874 0.17 10.16 -22.30
C PHE A 874 -1.31 10.53 -22.31
N ARG A 875 -2.09 9.77 -23.07
CA ARG A 875 -3.55 9.79 -22.98
C ARG A 875 -3.96 8.94 -21.78
N ARG A 876 -4.63 9.55 -20.79
CA ARG A 876 -5.34 8.82 -19.75
C ARG A 876 -6.32 7.84 -20.39
N PRO A 877 -6.70 6.75 -19.70
CA PRO A 877 -7.82 5.90 -20.09
C PRO A 877 -9.13 6.69 -20.32
N ASP A 878 -9.27 7.87 -19.70
CA ASP A 878 -10.39 8.81 -19.86
C ASP A 878 -10.28 9.77 -21.06
N GLY A 879 -9.18 9.71 -21.83
CA GLY A 879 -8.97 10.53 -23.03
C GLY A 879 -8.24 11.87 -22.82
N THR A 880 -7.87 12.26 -21.59
CA THR A 880 -7.14 13.52 -21.32
C THR A 880 -5.60 13.36 -21.40
N THR A 881 -4.87 14.39 -21.83
CA THR A 881 -3.40 14.38 -21.96
C THR A 881 -2.69 14.88 -20.69
N TYR A 882 -1.53 14.31 -20.35
CA TYR A 882 -0.81 14.58 -19.09
C TYR A 882 0.10 15.83 -19.06
N ALA A 883 0.32 16.58 -20.15
CA ALA A 883 1.26 17.69 -20.11
C ALA A 883 0.84 18.93 -20.91
N GLU A 884 1.05 20.10 -20.30
CA GLU A 884 1.24 21.37 -21.00
C GLU A 884 2.51 21.29 -21.86
N LYS A 885 2.50 21.92 -23.04
CA LYS A 885 3.67 22.04 -23.93
C LYS A 885 4.89 22.55 -23.13
N ARG A 886 6.01 21.80 -23.17
CA ARG A 886 7.29 22.23 -22.58
C ARG A 886 8.38 22.27 -23.64
N ASP A 887 9.04 23.41 -23.77
CA ASP A 887 10.26 23.56 -24.56
C ASP A 887 11.45 23.04 -23.74
N PHE A 888 12.15 22.01 -24.22
CA PHE A 888 13.28 21.42 -23.50
C PHE A 888 14.59 22.18 -23.70
N TYR A 889 14.79 22.86 -24.83
CA TYR A 889 15.86 23.84 -25.06
C TYR A 889 15.60 24.67 -26.32
N SER A 890 16.31 25.80 -26.47
CA SER A 890 16.14 26.70 -27.63
C SER A 890 17.16 26.37 -28.74
N PRO A 891 16.73 26.19 -30.01
CA PRO A 891 17.62 25.93 -31.14
C PRO A 891 18.70 27.01 -31.33
N GLU A 892 18.44 28.24 -30.90
CA GLU A 892 19.39 29.36 -30.92
C GLU A 892 20.64 29.10 -30.06
N TYR A 893 20.57 28.20 -29.07
CA TYR A 893 21.75 27.78 -28.30
C TYR A 893 22.74 27.00 -29.18
N LEU A 894 22.24 26.14 -30.06
CA LEU A 894 23.06 25.35 -30.99
C LEU A 894 23.64 26.23 -32.12
N VAL A 895 22.88 27.22 -32.59
CA VAL A 895 23.38 28.23 -33.55
C VAL A 895 24.58 28.96 -32.96
N ARG A 896 24.44 29.50 -31.74
CA ARG A 896 25.51 30.25 -31.07
C ARG A 896 26.74 29.38 -30.78
N HIS A 897 26.56 28.10 -30.46
CA HIS A 897 27.66 27.15 -30.30
C HIS A 897 28.53 27.05 -31.57
N ILE A 898 27.89 26.92 -32.74
CA ILE A 898 28.60 26.85 -34.03
C ILE A 898 29.26 28.20 -34.38
N GLU A 899 28.57 29.32 -34.15
CA GLU A 899 29.12 30.67 -34.40
C GLU A 899 30.39 30.97 -33.57
N ARG A 900 30.47 30.38 -32.37
CA ARG A 900 31.62 30.48 -31.47
C ARG A 900 32.75 29.50 -31.79
N GLY A 901 32.55 28.58 -32.73
CA GLY A 901 33.55 27.64 -33.22
C GLY A 901 33.41 26.21 -32.68
N GLY A 902 32.30 25.91 -32.02
CA GLY A 902 31.97 24.56 -31.61
C GLY A 902 31.58 23.66 -32.79
N ASN A 903 31.73 22.35 -32.59
CA ASN A 903 31.29 21.34 -33.55
C ASN A 903 29.88 20.83 -33.18
N LEU A 904 29.00 20.69 -34.16
CA LEU A 904 27.66 20.10 -34.00
C LEU A 904 27.49 18.87 -34.89
N ILE A 905 26.95 17.80 -34.33
CA ILE A 905 26.43 16.66 -35.08
C ILE A 905 24.93 16.58 -34.79
N LEU A 906 24.09 16.77 -35.80
CA LEU A 906 22.64 16.61 -35.71
C LEU A 906 22.21 15.38 -36.51
N ASN A 907 21.48 14.47 -35.86
CA ASN A 907 20.97 13.24 -36.46
C ASN A 907 19.47 13.11 -36.22
N GLY A 908 18.68 12.62 -37.18
CA GLY A 908 17.24 12.50 -36.96
C GLY A 908 16.37 12.08 -38.14
N HIS A 909 15.11 11.75 -37.86
CA HIS A 909 14.02 11.49 -38.84
C HIS A 909 12.93 12.55 -38.69
N ASP A 910 12.10 12.74 -39.72
CA ASP A 910 10.96 13.68 -39.70
C ASP A 910 11.33 15.13 -39.30
N ILE A 911 12.61 15.48 -39.39
CA ILE A 911 13.17 16.76 -38.97
C ILE A 911 12.45 17.93 -39.67
N GLU A 912 11.93 17.72 -40.89
CA GLU A 912 11.18 18.71 -41.65
C GLU A 912 9.79 19.03 -41.09
N LYS A 913 9.26 18.17 -40.23
CA LYS A 913 7.98 18.37 -39.55
C LYS A 913 8.13 19.25 -38.32
N ASP A 914 9.35 19.37 -37.79
CA ASP A 914 9.67 20.24 -36.66
C ASP A 914 9.95 21.68 -37.14
N ALA A 915 8.90 22.51 -37.09
CA ALA A 915 9.00 23.92 -37.44
C ALA A 915 9.95 24.72 -36.51
N THR A 916 10.24 24.22 -35.31
CA THR A 916 11.13 24.90 -34.35
C THR A 916 12.60 24.79 -34.74
N LEU A 917 12.97 23.77 -35.53
CA LEU A 917 14.29 23.65 -36.10
C LEU A 917 14.54 24.52 -37.33
N GLY A 918 13.50 25.11 -37.92
CA GLY A 918 13.62 25.99 -39.09
C GLY A 918 14.70 27.06 -38.95
N PRO A 919 14.74 27.85 -37.86
CA PRO A 919 15.82 28.83 -37.62
C PRO A 919 17.23 28.22 -37.52
N LEU A 920 17.37 27.00 -36.99
CA LEU A 920 18.65 26.28 -36.95
C LEU A 920 19.08 25.88 -38.38
N PHE A 921 18.16 25.36 -39.18
CA PHE A 921 18.41 25.01 -40.58
C PHE A 921 18.70 26.23 -41.46
N ASP A 922 17.95 27.31 -41.29
CA ASP A 922 18.13 28.58 -42.01
C ASP A 922 19.48 29.21 -41.67
N SER A 923 19.82 29.31 -40.38
CA SER A 923 21.13 29.84 -39.94
C SER A 923 22.28 28.96 -40.41
N LEU A 924 22.05 27.65 -40.54
CA LEU A 924 23.05 26.66 -40.95
C LEU A 924 23.05 26.35 -42.46
N GLY A 925 22.17 26.95 -43.26
CA GLY A 925 22.21 26.84 -44.72
C GLY A 925 21.93 25.41 -45.21
N VAL A 926 20.97 24.74 -44.60
CA VAL A 926 20.51 23.39 -44.98
C VAL A 926 18.99 23.44 -45.02
N SER A 927 18.36 22.88 -46.06
CA SER A 927 16.90 22.68 -46.07
C SER A 927 16.58 21.21 -46.32
N ILE A 928 15.34 20.81 -46.03
CA ILE A 928 14.90 19.42 -46.22
C ILE A 928 14.05 19.33 -47.48
N ALA A 929 14.40 18.39 -48.36
CA ALA A 929 13.82 18.22 -49.69
C ALA A 929 12.58 17.31 -49.69
N GLY A 930 12.45 16.43 -48.68
CA GLY A 930 11.39 15.43 -48.57
C GLY A 930 11.87 14.14 -47.88
N GLU A 931 11.11 13.06 -48.05
CA GLU A 931 11.32 11.74 -47.44
C GLU A 931 11.56 10.65 -48.51
N LEU A 932 12.35 9.62 -48.18
CA LEU A 932 12.66 8.49 -49.06
C LEU A 932 11.67 7.31 -48.85
N LYS A 933 10.80 7.03 -49.84
CA LYS A 933 9.60 6.18 -49.66
C LYS A 933 9.74 4.66 -49.91
N GLU A 934 10.85 4.13 -50.43
CA GLU A 934 10.99 2.70 -50.80
C GLU A 934 12.38 2.07 -50.50
N GLN A 935 12.40 0.73 -50.42
CA GLN A 935 13.31 -0.18 -49.70
C GLN A 935 14.77 -0.32 -50.22
N ASP A 936 15.65 -0.79 -49.31
CA ASP A 936 17.12 -0.99 -49.41
C ASP A 936 17.96 0.31 -49.37
N ILE A 937 18.12 0.87 -48.17
CA ILE A 937 18.98 2.05 -47.93
C ILE A 937 20.45 1.63 -47.93
N VAL A 938 21.13 1.83 -49.06
CA VAL A 938 22.60 1.70 -49.16
C VAL A 938 23.20 3.09 -49.28
N VAL A 939 23.93 3.53 -48.27
CA VAL A 939 24.60 4.83 -48.28
C VAL A 939 26.01 4.66 -48.85
N THR A 940 26.36 5.43 -49.88
CA THR A 940 27.68 5.41 -50.50
C THR A 940 28.42 6.73 -50.23
N GLY A 941 29.68 6.65 -49.82
CA GLY A 941 30.52 7.82 -49.50
C GLY A 941 31.23 8.39 -50.72
N VAL A 942 31.32 9.73 -50.80
CA VAL A 942 31.98 10.46 -51.92
C VAL A 942 33.23 11.25 -51.48
N SER A 943 33.52 11.37 -50.18
CA SER A 943 34.57 12.26 -49.67
C SER A 943 35.85 11.53 -49.21
N ALA A 944 36.98 11.81 -49.89
CA ALA A 944 38.29 11.21 -49.60
C ALA A 944 38.88 11.64 -48.24
N ASP A 945 38.52 12.84 -47.75
CA ASP A 945 39.07 13.42 -46.52
C ASP A 945 38.35 12.93 -45.24
N TRP A 946 37.18 12.30 -45.40
CA TRP A 946 36.29 11.89 -44.30
C TRP A 946 36.12 10.36 -44.18
N GLY A 947 36.81 9.61 -45.04
CA GLY A 947 36.87 8.14 -45.06
C GLY A 947 35.83 7.47 -45.96
N THR A 948 36.20 6.35 -46.59
CA THR A 948 35.29 5.49 -47.36
C THR A 948 34.45 4.63 -46.41
N ALA A 949 33.30 5.14 -45.97
CA ALA A 949 32.28 4.33 -45.31
C ALA A 949 31.28 3.86 -46.36
N GLY A 950 31.42 2.61 -46.82
CA GLY A 950 30.33 1.92 -47.50
C GLY A 950 29.45 1.25 -46.46
N ILE A 951 28.21 1.71 -46.29
CA ILE A 951 27.20 0.99 -45.51
C ILE A 951 26.55 0.02 -46.49
N SER A 952 26.98 -1.25 -46.49
CA SER A 952 26.55 -2.26 -47.49
C SER A 952 25.48 -3.24 -46.99
N GLU A 953 24.76 -2.93 -45.91
CA GLU A 953 23.83 -3.89 -45.29
C GLU A 953 22.40 -3.38 -45.28
N LYS A 954 21.45 -4.31 -45.55
CA LYS A 954 20.02 -4.08 -45.59
C LYS A 954 19.53 -3.53 -44.25
N ILE A 955 19.03 -2.31 -44.25
CA ILE A 955 18.15 -1.83 -43.17
C ILE A 955 16.80 -2.51 -43.38
N LEU A 956 16.57 -3.62 -42.69
CA LEU A 956 15.33 -4.39 -42.75
C LEU A 956 14.20 -3.59 -42.09
N ASN A 957 13.24 -3.17 -42.92
CA ASN A 957 11.98 -2.57 -42.51
C ASN A 957 11.16 -3.62 -41.72
N ILE A 958 11.10 -3.49 -40.39
CA ILE A 958 10.30 -4.39 -39.55
C ILE A 958 8.88 -3.82 -39.53
N ASN A 959 7.94 -4.49 -40.22
CA ASN A 959 6.51 -4.21 -40.21
C ASN A 959 5.98 -3.87 -38.80
N ASN A 960 5.81 -2.58 -38.52
CA ASN A 960 5.03 -2.09 -37.39
C ASN A 960 3.83 -1.30 -37.94
N GLU A 961 2.63 -1.60 -37.44
CA GLU A 961 1.34 -1.09 -37.94
C GLU A 961 1.10 0.42 -37.69
N TYR A 962 2.10 1.15 -37.18
CA TYR A 962 2.08 2.60 -36.98
C TYR A 962 3.21 3.23 -37.80
N HIS A 963 2.85 3.90 -38.89
CA HIS A 963 3.67 4.77 -39.76
C HIS A 963 5.21 4.55 -39.72
N PRO A 964 5.81 3.87 -40.72
CA PRO A 964 7.27 3.73 -40.76
C PRO A 964 7.93 5.11 -40.95
N PRO A 965 8.91 5.49 -40.13
CA PRO A 965 9.67 6.72 -40.31
C PRO A 965 10.49 6.62 -41.60
N TYR A 966 10.36 7.61 -42.48
CA TYR A 966 11.12 7.65 -43.72
C TYR A 966 12.40 8.48 -43.54
N PRO A 967 13.55 8.06 -44.09
CA PRO A 967 14.77 8.87 -44.05
C PRO A 967 14.56 10.23 -44.72
N ALA A 968 15.08 11.29 -44.11
CA ALA A 968 15.06 12.64 -44.67
C ALA A 968 16.08 12.79 -45.81
N ILE A 969 15.66 13.46 -46.88
CA ILE A 969 16.51 13.90 -47.98
C ILE A 969 16.93 15.34 -47.72
N LEU A 970 18.23 15.58 -47.59
CA LEU A 970 18.78 16.91 -47.34
C LEU A 970 18.99 17.66 -48.66
N THR A 971 18.76 18.97 -48.67
CA THR A 971 19.16 19.89 -49.74
C THR A 971 20.38 20.68 -49.25
N PRO A 972 21.58 20.42 -49.77
CA PRO A 972 22.76 21.21 -49.46
C PRO A 972 22.61 22.62 -50.05
N MET A 973 22.73 23.69 -49.25
CA MET A 973 22.81 25.07 -49.78
C MET A 973 24.27 25.48 -50.06
N GLU A 974 24.48 26.70 -50.57
CA GLU A 974 25.82 27.26 -50.86
C GLU A 974 26.77 27.12 -49.65
N ASN A 975 27.99 26.60 -49.90
CA ASN A 975 29.04 26.35 -48.91
C ASN A 975 28.84 25.14 -47.98
N THR A 976 28.08 24.13 -48.43
CA THR A 976 28.01 22.82 -47.77
C THR A 976 28.60 21.71 -48.65
N GLN A 977 29.21 20.69 -48.04
CA GLN A 977 29.79 19.53 -48.72
C GLN A 977 28.95 18.29 -48.44
N ILE A 978 28.52 17.61 -49.51
CA ILE A 978 27.84 16.31 -49.40
C ILE A 978 28.84 15.27 -48.90
N LEU A 979 28.48 14.58 -47.83
CA LEU A 979 29.26 13.48 -47.25
C LEU A 979 28.80 12.14 -47.80
N PHE A 980 27.48 11.96 -47.88
CA PHE A 980 26.82 10.71 -48.19
C PHE A 980 25.60 10.91 -49.08
N THR A 981 25.40 9.97 -50.02
CA THR A 981 24.20 9.92 -50.85
C THR A 981 23.49 8.58 -50.71
N TYR A 982 22.16 8.62 -50.86
CA TYR A 982 21.33 7.44 -51.05
C TYR A 982 21.57 6.83 -52.44
N PRO A 983 21.07 5.60 -52.72
CA PRO A 983 21.27 4.93 -54.00
C PRO A 983 20.75 5.71 -55.22
N ASP A 984 19.73 6.54 -55.02
CA ASP A 984 19.15 7.41 -56.05
C ASP A 984 19.96 8.72 -56.27
N GLY A 985 21.06 8.89 -55.55
CA GLY A 985 21.93 10.07 -55.62
C GLY A 985 21.45 11.24 -54.76
N SER A 986 20.33 11.12 -54.05
CA SER A 986 19.86 12.15 -53.14
C SER A 986 20.76 12.25 -51.90
N CYS A 987 20.87 13.45 -51.32
CA CYS A 987 21.83 13.71 -50.23
C CYS A 987 21.30 13.15 -48.89
N ALA A 988 22.08 12.23 -48.32
CA ALA A 988 21.79 11.56 -47.05
C ALA A 988 22.48 12.25 -45.86
N ALA A 989 23.62 12.90 -46.09
CA ALA A 989 24.32 13.69 -45.08
C ALA A 989 25.16 14.81 -45.71
N THR A 990 25.25 15.93 -45.02
CA THR A 990 26.03 17.11 -45.44
C THR A 990 26.82 17.69 -44.26
N VAL A 991 27.91 18.39 -44.57
CA VAL A 991 28.70 19.16 -43.62
C VAL A 991 28.79 20.62 -44.04
N ARG A 992 28.67 21.52 -43.07
CA ARG A 992 29.04 22.94 -43.21
C ARG A 992 30.29 23.22 -42.38
N ASP A 993 31.26 23.89 -42.99
CA ASP A 993 32.44 24.42 -42.32
C ASP A 993 32.46 25.94 -42.54
N ASN A 994 32.36 26.72 -41.46
CA ASN A 994 32.37 28.18 -41.53
C ASN A 994 33.75 28.79 -41.22
N GLY A 995 34.80 27.97 -41.15
CA GLY A 995 36.16 28.38 -40.78
C GLY A 995 36.38 28.60 -39.28
N LYS A 996 35.33 28.50 -38.45
CA LYS A 996 35.40 28.56 -36.99
C LYS A 996 34.93 27.25 -36.33
N GLY A 997 33.88 26.61 -36.85
CA GLY A 997 33.29 25.37 -36.35
C GLY A 997 32.59 24.59 -37.47
N LYS A 998 32.32 23.30 -37.22
CA LYS A 998 31.73 22.39 -38.22
C LYS A 998 30.37 21.87 -37.77
N ALA A 999 29.40 21.81 -38.68
CA ALA A 999 28.09 21.21 -38.44
C ALA A 999 27.83 20.07 -39.42
N VAL A 1000 27.56 18.86 -38.91
CA VAL A 1000 27.17 17.70 -39.72
C VAL A 1000 25.70 17.38 -39.50
N PHE A 1001 25.00 17.13 -40.60
CA PHE A 1001 23.60 16.73 -40.63
C PHE A 1001 23.45 15.38 -41.28
N MET A 1002 22.65 14.51 -40.67
CA MET A 1002 22.37 13.16 -41.16
C MET A 1002 20.86 12.91 -41.09
N GLY A 1003 20.29 12.38 -42.17
CA GLY A 1003 18.84 12.18 -42.32
C GLY A 1003 18.37 10.73 -42.25
N PHE A 1004 19.02 9.84 -41.49
CA PHE A 1004 18.66 8.40 -41.46
C PHE A 1004 18.64 7.81 -40.04
N GLU A 1005 17.77 6.81 -39.79
CA GLU A 1005 17.48 6.23 -38.46
C GLU A 1005 18.28 4.94 -38.13
N LEU A 1006 18.31 4.60 -36.83
CA LEU A 1006 18.79 3.37 -36.24
C LEU A 1006 17.64 2.42 -35.87
N GLU A 1007 17.06 1.70 -36.83
CA GLU A 1007 15.96 0.76 -36.51
C GLU A 1007 16.44 -0.63 -36.05
N SER A 1008 17.75 -0.91 -36.12
CA SER A 1008 18.31 -2.22 -35.76
C SER A 1008 19.70 -2.14 -35.13
N PHE A 1009 20.04 -3.16 -34.33
CA PHE A 1009 21.35 -3.30 -33.72
C PHE A 1009 22.49 -3.41 -34.75
N GLU A 1010 22.23 -4.06 -35.89
CA GLU A 1010 23.18 -4.18 -37.01
C GLU A 1010 23.36 -2.83 -37.73
N GLY A 1011 22.26 -2.09 -37.96
CA GLY A 1011 22.29 -0.72 -38.48
C GLY A 1011 23.11 0.22 -37.59
N SER A 1012 22.92 0.13 -36.27
CA SER A 1012 23.70 0.84 -35.24
C SER A 1012 25.21 0.54 -35.30
N ARG A 1013 25.60 -0.72 -35.48
CA ARG A 1013 27.02 -1.10 -35.59
C ARG A 1013 27.66 -0.55 -36.88
N SER A 1014 26.95 -0.60 -38.01
CA SER A 1014 27.42 -0.07 -39.29
C SER A 1014 27.57 1.45 -39.24
N MET A 1015 26.55 2.13 -38.72
CA MET A 1015 26.56 3.58 -38.52
C MET A 1015 27.67 4.05 -37.59
N GLY A 1016 27.96 3.28 -36.54
CA GLY A 1016 29.04 3.58 -35.61
C GLY A 1016 30.41 3.63 -36.30
N LYS A 1017 30.63 2.84 -37.36
CA LYS A 1017 31.88 2.94 -38.17
C LYS A 1017 31.92 4.25 -38.96
N THR A 1018 30.81 4.62 -39.58
CA THR A 1018 30.66 5.86 -40.35
C THR A 1018 30.91 7.10 -39.50
N LEU A 1019 30.24 7.21 -38.35
CA LEU A 1019 30.41 8.31 -37.42
C LEU A 1019 31.82 8.36 -36.79
N ARG A 1020 32.46 7.22 -36.53
CA ARG A 1020 33.88 7.20 -36.09
C ARG A 1020 34.81 7.77 -37.16
N GLY A 1021 34.51 7.57 -38.45
CA GLY A 1021 35.21 8.21 -39.56
C GLY A 1021 34.99 9.73 -39.54
N LEU A 1022 33.73 10.17 -39.43
CA LEU A 1022 33.38 11.58 -39.37
C LEU A 1022 34.03 12.32 -38.19
N MET A 1023 34.00 11.73 -36.98
CA MET A 1023 34.65 12.30 -35.80
C MET A 1023 36.17 12.46 -35.97
N LYS A 1024 36.83 11.57 -36.73
CA LYS A 1024 38.26 11.76 -37.07
C LYS A 1024 38.47 12.98 -37.96
N GLY A 1025 37.59 13.23 -38.93
CA GLY A 1025 37.64 14.43 -39.80
C GLY A 1025 37.30 15.74 -39.08
N MET A 1026 36.54 15.68 -37.98
CA MET A 1026 36.26 16.85 -37.13
C MET A 1026 37.41 17.18 -36.17
N THR A 1027 38.20 16.20 -35.75
CA THR A 1027 39.27 16.34 -34.75
C THR A 1027 40.64 16.68 -35.34
N THR A 1028 40.74 16.96 -36.65
CA THR A 1028 42.00 17.36 -37.28
C THR A 1028 42.41 18.81 -37.04
N SER A 1029 41.61 19.61 -36.33
CA SER A 1029 42.03 20.89 -35.77
C SER A 1029 42.19 20.77 -34.25
N ASN A 1030 43.43 20.41 -33.87
CA ASN A 1030 44.00 20.12 -32.54
C ASN A 1030 43.76 18.73 -31.95
#